data_AF-A0AAD6I2G6-F1
#
_entry.id   AF-A0AAD6I2G6-F1
#
_cell.length_a   1.000
_cell.length_b   1.000
_cell.length_c   1.000
_cell.angle_alpha   90.00
_cell.angle_beta   90.00
_cell.angle_gamma   90.00
#
_symmetry.space_group_name_H-M   'P 1'
#
loop_
_entity.id
_entity.type
_entity.pdbx_description
1 polymer ?
#
loop_
_entity_poly.entity_id
_entity_poly.type
_entity_poly.pdbx_seq_one_letter_code
_entity_poly.pdbx_strand_id
1 'polypeptide(L)'
;MSIKRALSKAIKGHMGGDDDTSGSNIRTALNPKSRTSTSRSGSPTASPRRSILGNFLRDRNDYVSSSEDFSDDSSSGGLSKNQQKRLVRQHRRSERSRLSEEMFSEADHRRKEEEIAKAAAEETADMKARYGELPLMQSSERPRELRTRIDEITPAMVGQQVFFTARLHVVRRMSAKLVFLVFRQQLGTFQGVLHERPGISSIAMIQWVEHLRVGSFITVRGTVQKPEVPVLGCSIHDVELAIDSVHLLVRREEPVPFSVYEAEIRTTEEDKVEGRRSHIPDRTRLANRILDLRTATSQSIFRIQSATCNLFRTALDEREFIEIHTPKLQGAATESGASVFQVNYFGRPAFLAQSPQLAKQMAIAADFGRVYEIGAVFRAENSNTHRHLTEYTGLDIEMSIEEHYHEMLETLDAVIKNILKGIYSKYRREVELIKHQFPSEDIVWLDETPIIRFTDGIKMLNDSGWRSEEGEMLPLDEDLATRDEIRLGELVKEQYGTDYYVLDKFPRDARPFYTMPDAENDKFTNSFDMFIRGQEIVSGGQRIHDPHMLEENMRRVGINPEDMEEYLEGFRWGAPPHAGAGVGLERIVMLILKLGNIRLTSLFHRDPKSLPAKPVGEKLRHPESSTIEPPWQREHKGRVASDVSELQPLEELVANYGDATSTSWFDDRFKIWRDMATGAAVAYVPSSNNYAVIPGNPACDPKQYTRTITQFLQWMRRETKFKPVWILCSPEVETILGERLGWRSLSCIAEERVDPSRNQAASDGEISRKLRRAENEGIKLVTFNQGEMVPDDVRKKIDDRISEWLSNRKGTQVHLSQIRPWCDSEHRWYFYAMDKNGNICAFVALAMLSPAHGMQVKYSLDFPGAPNGVIEYIVTHAIQTAAKSGVKALTFGAGATSQLIPGHNMHGTKVKMLEHTYEALAKQFHLVRKSEFRAKLGATEDPLYISYPAHGLGSKGIRAILNFFED
;
A
#
# COMPACT_ATOMS: atom_id res chain seq x y z
N MET A 1 25.88 -34.07 -6.13
CA MET A 1 26.58 -34.00 -7.45
C MET A 1 25.88 -33.14 -8.52
N SER A 2 24.55 -33.03 -8.49
CA SER A 2 23.77 -32.51 -9.61
C SER A 2 23.66 -30.96 -9.62
N ILE A 3 23.42 -30.32 -8.46
CA ILE A 3 23.40 -28.84 -8.30
C ILE A 3 24.79 -28.22 -8.58
N LYS A 4 25.84 -28.92 -8.14
CA LYS A 4 27.25 -28.52 -8.33
C LYS A 4 27.64 -28.35 -9.80
N ARG A 5 27.17 -29.24 -10.68
CA ARG A 5 27.46 -29.18 -12.12
C ARG A 5 26.55 -28.21 -12.86
N ALA A 6 25.29 -28.06 -12.42
CA ALA A 6 24.35 -27.08 -12.93
C ALA A 6 24.82 -25.63 -12.69
N LEU A 7 25.14 -25.28 -11.43
CA LEU A 7 25.67 -23.95 -11.06
C LEU A 7 27.06 -23.68 -11.65
N SER A 8 27.95 -24.68 -11.73
CA SER A 8 29.30 -24.49 -12.27
C SER A 8 29.31 -24.23 -13.79
N LYS A 9 28.42 -24.85 -14.58
CA LYS A 9 28.40 -24.67 -16.06
C LYS A 9 27.47 -23.57 -16.54
N ALA A 10 26.30 -23.37 -15.92
CA ALA A 10 25.40 -22.26 -16.25
C ALA A 10 26.11 -20.89 -16.11
N ILE A 11 27.06 -20.80 -15.19
CA ILE A 11 27.76 -19.55 -14.90
C ILE A 11 29.18 -19.50 -15.54
N LYS A 12 29.82 -20.65 -15.84
CA LYS A 12 31.05 -20.68 -16.68
C LYS A 12 30.82 -20.30 -18.14
N GLY A 13 29.61 -20.47 -18.67
CA GLY A 13 29.23 -19.94 -20.00
C GLY A 13 29.32 -18.41 -20.11
N HIS A 14 29.52 -17.72 -18.99
CA HIS A 14 29.66 -16.27 -18.90
C HIS A 14 31.12 -15.77 -18.86
N MET A 15 32.12 -16.66 -18.79
CA MET A 15 33.54 -16.26 -18.71
C MET A 15 34.43 -17.15 -19.58
N GLY A 16 34.60 -16.74 -20.84
CA GLY A 16 35.63 -17.23 -21.75
C GLY A 16 36.22 -16.06 -22.54
N GLY A 17 37.51 -15.82 -22.37
CA GLY A 17 38.29 -14.80 -23.06
C GLY A 17 39.47 -14.34 -22.21
N ASP A 18 40.59 -15.03 -22.36
CA ASP A 18 41.98 -14.63 -22.07
C ASP A 18 42.74 -15.71 -21.28
N ASP A 19 43.41 -16.60 -22.02
CA ASP A 19 44.86 -16.75 -21.97
C ASP A 19 45.28 -17.86 -22.96
N ASP A 20 46.12 -17.50 -23.94
CA ASP A 20 47.03 -18.46 -24.55
C ASP A 20 48.36 -17.77 -24.88
N THR A 21 49.44 -18.44 -24.48
CA THR A 21 50.82 -17.97 -24.44
C THR A 21 51.61 -18.26 -25.72
N SER A 22 52.56 -17.35 -26.01
CA SER A 22 53.89 -17.57 -26.61
C SER A 22 54.04 -17.79 -28.13
N GLY A 23 55.01 -17.08 -28.75
CA GLY A 23 55.66 -17.54 -29.99
C GLY A 23 56.05 -16.50 -31.04
N SER A 24 57.21 -15.84 -30.84
CA SER A 24 58.18 -15.31 -31.82
C SER A 24 57.80 -14.53 -33.11
N ASN A 25 58.39 -13.32 -33.19
CA ASN A 25 59.15 -12.71 -34.29
C ASN A 25 58.53 -12.62 -35.71
N ILE A 26 58.41 -11.40 -36.27
CA ILE A 26 59.37 -10.76 -37.21
C ILE A 26 58.77 -9.44 -37.76
N ARG A 27 59.66 -8.44 -37.84
CA ARG A 27 59.68 -7.13 -38.52
C ARG A 27 58.82 -7.03 -39.80
N THR A 28 58.19 -5.91 -40.16
CA THR A 28 58.75 -4.74 -40.89
C THR A 28 57.54 -3.86 -41.29
N ALA A 29 57.46 -2.55 -41.06
CA ALA A 29 58.13 -1.40 -41.70
C ALA A 29 57.19 -0.63 -42.65
N LEU A 30 57.24 0.70 -42.52
CA LEU A 30 57.08 1.74 -43.55
C LEU A 30 55.67 2.27 -43.91
N ASN A 31 55.43 3.49 -43.41
CA ASN A 31 54.81 4.66 -44.08
C ASN A 31 55.61 5.03 -45.37
N PRO A 32 55.28 6.02 -46.26
CA PRO A 32 54.36 7.18 -46.10
C PRO A 32 53.66 7.71 -47.40
N LYS A 33 53.13 8.95 -47.31
CA LYS A 33 52.82 9.97 -48.37
C LYS A 33 51.40 9.88 -48.97
N SER A 34 50.70 10.95 -49.39
CA SER A 34 50.89 12.42 -49.52
C SER A 34 49.51 13.02 -49.94
N ARG A 35 49.02 14.10 -49.33
CA ARG A 35 48.91 15.48 -49.85
C ARG A 35 48.20 15.72 -51.21
N THR A 36 47.14 16.54 -51.19
CA THR A 36 46.67 17.62 -52.14
C THR A 36 45.15 17.79 -51.92
N SER A 37 44.51 18.93 -51.57
CA SER A 37 44.51 20.38 -51.91
C SER A 37 43.54 20.76 -53.03
N THR A 38 42.54 21.61 -52.72
CA THR A 38 41.95 22.77 -53.48
C THR A 38 40.56 23.10 -52.89
N SER A 39 40.35 24.25 -52.21
CA SER A 39 39.99 25.62 -52.70
C SER A 39 38.51 25.70 -53.18
N ARG A 40 37.69 26.75 -52.99
CA ARG A 40 37.91 28.18 -52.69
C ARG A 40 36.55 28.91 -52.45
N SER A 41 36.61 30.03 -51.69
CA SER A 41 35.86 31.32 -51.76
C SER A 41 34.32 31.38 -51.57
N GLY A 42 33.69 32.36 -50.91
CA GLY A 42 34.05 33.64 -50.24
C GLY A 42 32.75 34.21 -49.58
N SER A 43 32.73 34.79 -48.37
CA SER A 43 33.11 36.16 -47.91
C SER A 43 32.11 37.28 -48.32
N PRO A 44 31.95 38.45 -47.63
CA PRO A 44 32.47 38.88 -46.31
C PRO A 44 31.60 39.90 -45.47
N THR A 45 32.17 40.32 -44.31
CA THR A 45 32.02 41.61 -43.55
C THR A 45 30.78 41.88 -42.69
N ALA A 46 30.79 42.55 -41.51
CA ALA A 46 31.80 43.03 -40.56
C ALA A 46 31.11 43.42 -39.21
N SER A 47 31.89 43.45 -38.12
CA SER A 47 31.61 43.72 -36.68
C SER A 47 31.35 45.22 -36.31
N PRO A 48 31.37 45.71 -35.02
CA PRO A 48 30.85 45.27 -33.69
C PRO A 48 30.19 46.41 -32.83
N ARG A 49 29.41 46.07 -31.77
CA ARG A 49 29.45 46.59 -30.34
C ARG A 49 28.08 46.66 -29.60
N ARG A 50 28.06 45.98 -28.43
CA ARG A 50 27.44 46.27 -27.10
C ARG A 50 25.93 46.58 -26.95
N SER A 51 25.22 45.73 -26.19
CA SER A 51 24.73 46.00 -24.81
C SER A 51 24.19 44.69 -24.19
N ILE A 52 24.76 44.20 -23.08
CA ILE A 52 24.22 44.28 -21.70
C ILE A 52 22.68 44.21 -21.65
N LEU A 53 22.09 43.01 -21.77
CA LEU A 53 20.80 42.63 -21.13
C LEU A 53 20.42 41.13 -21.32
N GLY A 54 21.38 40.21 -21.48
CA GLY A 54 21.09 38.85 -21.96
C GLY A 54 21.36 37.68 -21.00
N ASN A 55 21.83 37.92 -19.77
CA ASN A 55 22.36 36.85 -18.90
C ASN A 55 21.47 36.48 -17.69
N PHE A 56 20.16 36.80 -17.72
CA PHE A 56 19.26 36.50 -16.59
C PHE A 56 18.18 35.44 -16.84
N LEU A 57 18.11 34.81 -18.03
CA LEU A 57 17.04 33.85 -18.35
C LEU A 57 17.46 32.63 -19.19
N ARG A 58 18.67 32.11 -19.02
CA ARG A 58 19.03 30.78 -19.58
C ARG A 58 19.91 30.01 -18.62
N ASP A 59 19.27 29.33 -17.66
CA ASP A 59 19.77 28.10 -17.04
C ASP A 59 18.63 27.35 -16.33
N ARG A 60 17.54 27.14 -17.07
CA ARG A 60 16.50 26.14 -16.77
C ARG A 60 15.89 25.67 -18.08
N ASN A 61 16.57 24.75 -18.75
CA ASN A 61 16.01 23.75 -19.65
C ASN A 61 17.14 22.85 -20.14
N ASP A 62 17.56 21.93 -19.28
CA ASP A 62 18.20 20.67 -19.69
C ASP A 62 17.41 19.52 -19.06
N TYR A 63 16.15 19.40 -19.49
CA TYR A 63 15.49 18.10 -19.57
C TYR A 63 15.42 17.78 -21.06
N VAL A 64 16.37 16.97 -21.52
CA VAL A 64 16.25 16.29 -22.81
C VAL A 64 15.13 15.27 -22.66
N SER A 65 13.93 15.69 -23.05
CA SER A 65 12.93 14.79 -23.62
C SER A 65 13.55 14.16 -24.86
N SER A 66 13.69 12.84 -24.86
CA SER A 66 13.80 12.07 -26.10
C SER A 66 12.64 11.08 -26.12
N SER A 67 11.46 11.59 -26.46
CA SER A 67 10.49 10.83 -27.23
C SER A 67 11.07 10.67 -28.64
N GLU A 68 11.61 9.50 -28.95
CA GLU A 68 11.71 9.04 -30.34
C GLU A 68 10.74 7.87 -30.48
N ASP A 69 9.70 8.12 -31.29
CA ASP A 69 8.82 7.12 -31.84
C ASP A 69 9.65 6.04 -32.53
N PHE A 70 9.54 4.79 -32.06
CA PHE A 70 10.00 3.65 -32.84
C PHE A 70 8.91 3.29 -33.83
N SER A 71 9.03 3.84 -35.04
CA SER A 71 8.51 3.17 -36.24
C SER A 71 9.30 1.89 -36.46
N ASP A 72 8.57 0.80 -36.58
CA ASP A 72 9.03 -0.53 -36.96
C ASP A 72 9.67 -0.47 -38.36
N ASP A 73 10.99 -0.66 -38.45
CA ASP A 73 11.55 -1.22 -39.68
C ASP A 73 12.82 -2.04 -39.43
N SER A 74 12.73 -3.27 -39.92
CA SER A 74 13.74 -4.31 -39.86
C SER A 74 14.92 -4.02 -40.78
N SER A 75 16.15 -3.94 -40.25
CA SER A 75 17.33 -4.50 -40.94
C SER A 75 18.60 -4.52 -40.07
N SER A 76 19.30 -5.64 -40.20
CA SER A 76 20.57 -5.98 -39.56
C SER A 76 21.74 -5.06 -39.96
N GLY A 77 22.46 -4.49 -38.99
CA GLY A 77 23.76 -3.87 -39.22
C GLY A 77 24.48 -3.47 -37.93
N GLY A 78 25.54 -4.20 -37.56
CA GLY A 78 26.35 -3.91 -36.37
C GLY A 78 27.18 -2.61 -36.48
N LEU A 79 27.34 -1.90 -35.36
CA LEU A 79 28.11 -0.66 -35.26
C LEU A 79 29.58 -0.84 -35.67
N SER A 80 30.13 0.15 -36.39
CA SER A 80 31.53 0.16 -36.85
C SER A 80 32.53 0.32 -35.69
N LYS A 81 33.71 -0.32 -35.80
CA LYS A 81 34.83 -0.23 -34.82
C LYS A 81 35.24 1.21 -34.48
N ASN A 82 35.06 2.17 -35.39
CA ASN A 82 35.35 3.58 -35.13
C ASN A 82 34.25 4.29 -34.32
N GLN A 83 32.97 3.89 -34.48
CA GLN A 83 31.87 4.36 -33.63
C GLN A 83 32.01 3.82 -32.20
N GLN A 84 32.39 2.54 -32.04
CA GLN A 84 32.69 1.96 -30.73
C GLN A 84 33.85 2.67 -30.02
N LYS A 85 34.95 2.97 -30.73
CA LYS A 85 36.06 3.73 -30.14
C LYS A 85 35.67 5.17 -29.76
N ARG A 86 34.78 5.81 -30.53
CA ARG A 86 34.28 7.15 -30.21
C ARG A 86 33.40 7.15 -28.96
N LEU A 87 32.51 6.17 -28.84
CA LEU A 87 31.67 5.94 -27.65
C LEU A 87 32.52 5.65 -26.40
N VAL A 88 33.54 4.80 -26.50
CA VAL A 88 34.45 4.51 -25.38
C VAL A 88 35.23 5.75 -24.95
N ARG A 89 35.65 6.59 -25.90
CA ARG A 89 36.38 7.84 -25.60
C ARG A 89 35.47 8.91 -25.01
N GLN A 90 34.21 8.94 -25.41
CA GLN A 90 33.18 9.82 -24.86
C GLN A 90 32.79 9.38 -23.43
N HIS A 91 32.65 8.08 -23.19
CA HIS A 91 32.39 7.48 -21.87
C HIS A 91 33.56 7.68 -20.89
N ARG A 92 34.81 7.56 -21.35
CA ARG A 92 35.98 7.91 -20.52
C ARG A 92 36.07 9.40 -20.19
N ARG A 93 35.55 10.27 -21.06
CA ARG A 93 35.54 11.73 -20.81
C ARG A 93 34.42 12.12 -19.85
N SER A 94 33.26 11.47 -19.94
CA SER A 94 32.17 11.65 -18.97
C SER A 94 32.53 11.09 -17.59
N GLU A 95 33.15 9.92 -17.50
CA GLU A 95 33.60 9.38 -16.21
C GLU A 95 34.67 10.23 -15.55
N ARG A 96 35.61 10.79 -16.33
CA ARG A 96 36.65 11.68 -15.78
C ARG A 96 36.08 13.05 -15.36
N SER A 97 35.02 13.52 -16.01
CA SER A 97 34.25 14.69 -15.58
C SER A 97 33.48 14.40 -14.30
N ARG A 98 32.83 13.23 -14.21
CA ARG A 98 32.05 12.80 -13.04
C ARG A 98 32.92 12.58 -11.81
N LEU A 99 34.09 11.96 -11.97
CA LEU A 99 35.08 11.80 -10.90
C LEU A 99 35.67 13.15 -10.45
N SER A 100 35.83 14.11 -11.38
CA SER A 100 36.26 15.47 -11.04
C SER A 100 35.17 16.27 -10.32
N GLU A 101 33.90 16.08 -10.68
CA GLU A 101 32.73 16.64 -9.98
C GLU A 101 32.53 16.01 -8.60
N GLU A 102 32.72 14.69 -8.48
CA GLU A 102 32.67 13.94 -7.20
C GLU A 102 33.82 14.39 -6.26
N MET A 103 35.04 14.60 -6.76
CA MET A 103 36.16 15.12 -5.96
C MET A 103 35.98 16.61 -5.56
N PHE A 104 35.42 17.45 -6.45
CA PHE A 104 35.05 18.83 -6.10
C PHE A 104 33.92 18.87 -5.04
N SER A 105 32.97 17.93 -5.12
CA SER A 105 31.89 17.76 -4.16
C SER A 105 32.41 17.37 -2.76
N GLU A 106 33.36 16.44 -2.65
CA GLU A 106 33.92 16.04 -1.34
C GLU A 106 34.71 17.15 -0.63
N ALA A 107 35.51 17.92 -1.37
CA ALA A 107 36.28 19.03 -0.80
C ALA A 107 35.38 20.18 -0.33
N ASP A 108 34.32 20.50 -1.08
CA ASP A 108 33.33 21.51 -0.72
C ASP A 108 32.45 21.05 0.46
N HIS A 109 32.14 19.75 0.55
CA HIS A 109 31.48 19.14 1.70
C HIS A 109 32.32 19.25 2.98
N ARG A 110 33.62 18.91 2.95
CA ARG A 110 34.51 19.06 4.10
C ARG A 110 34.64 20.50 4.57
N ARG A 111 34.79 21.44 3.63
CA ARG A 111 34.88 22.87 3.97
C ARG A 111 33.62 23.39 4.64
N LYS A 112 32.44 22.95 4.18
CA LYS A 112 31.16 23.24 4.83
C LYS A 112 31.08 22.64 6.23
N GLU A 113 31.48 21.38 6.40
CA GLU A 113 31.52 20.73 7.72
C GLU A 113 32.45 21.44 8.71
N GLU A 114 33.61 21.92 8.24
CA GLU A 114 34.55 22.71 9.05
C GLU A 114 33.98 24.09 9.42
N GLU A 115 33.34 24.81 8.48
CA GLU A 115 32.65 26.07 8.76
C GLU A 115 31.51 25.91 9.77
N ILE A 116 30.77 24.80 9.67
CA ILE A 116 29.71 24.43 10.61
C ILE A 116 30.28 24.14 11.99
N ALA A 117 31.32 23.29 12.07
CA ALA A 117 31.94 22.92 13.34
C ALA A 117 32.52 24.13 14.04
N LYS A 118 33.12 25.06 13.28
CA LYS A 118 33.61 26.33 13.78
C LYS A 118 32.48 27.24 14.26
N ALA A 119 31.41 27.39 13.48
CA ALA A 119 30.24 28.18 13.88
C ALA A 119 29.51 27.61 15.12
N ALA A 120 29.53 26.27 15.29
CA ALA A 120 29.00 25.60 16.48
C ALA A 120 29.92 25.78 17.70
N ALA A 121 31.24 25.90 17.49
CA ALA A 121 32.20 26.19 18.57
C ALA A 121 32.17 27.67 19.01
N GLU A 122 31.80 28.58 18.11
CA GLU A 122 31.67 30.03 18.36
C GLU A 122 30.26 30.43 18.83
N GLU A 123 29.33 29.46 18.97
CA GLU A 123 27.94 29.70 19.39
C GLU A 123 27.85 30.06 20.88
N THR A 124 27.20 31.18 21.20
CA THR A 124 26.89 31.54 22.60
C THR A 124 25.68 30.77 23.13
N ALA A 125 25.52 30.70 24.45
CA ALA A 125 24.36 30.04 25.07
C ALA A 125 23.02 30.66 24.62
N ASP A 126 22.97 31.99 24.45
CA ASP A 126 21.79 32.71 23.98
C ASP A 126 21.45 32.39 22.52
N MET A 127 22.47 32.21 21.66
CA MET A 127 22.26 31.76 20.29
C MET A 127 21.71 30.33 20.26
N LYS A 128 22.23 29.45 21.14
CA LYS A 128 21.77 28.07 21.23
C LYS A 128 20.33 27.96 21.72
N ALA A 129 19.91 28.81 22.66
CA ALA A 129 18.54 28.80 23.22
C ALA A 129 17.45 29.14 22.18
N ARG A 130 17.80 29.75 21.04
CA ARG A 130 16.86 30.13 19.97
C ARG A 130 16.40 28.96 19.11
N TYR A 131 17.00 27.78 19.24
CA TYR A 131 16.57 26.61 18.50
C TYR A 131 16.80 25.30 19.26
N GLY A 132 16.23 24.22 18.74
CA GLY A 132 16.33 22.90 19.35
C GLY A 132 14.97 22.26 19.58
N GLU A 133 14.96 21.18 20.34
CA GLU A 133 13.77 20.39 20.61
C GLU A 133 13.15 20.83 21.94
N LEU A 134 11.85 21.08 21.92
CA LEU A 134 11.10 21.29 23.15
C LEU A 134 10.89 19.95 23.86
N PRO A 135 10.79 19.95 25.20
CA PRO A 135 10.40 18.76 25.93
C PRO A 135 9.01 18.29 25.50
N LEU A 136 8.73 17.01 25.72
CA LEU A 136 7.41 16.43 25.46
C LEU A 136 6.35 17.25 26.20
N MET A 137 5.38 17.77 25.47
CA MET A 137 4.27 18.55 26.04
C MET A 137 3.38 17.63 26.89
N GLN A 138 3.58 17.66 28.20
CA GLN A 138 2.80 16.91 29.20
C GLN A 138 2.05 17.83 30.16
N SER A 139 1.69 19.04 29.69
CA SER A 139 0.95 20.04 30.48
C SER A 139 1.61 20.43 31.80
N SER A 140 2.95 20.42 31.87
CA SER A 140 3.73 20.81 33.05
C SER A 140 3.60 22.31 33.38
N GLU A 141 3.43 23.14 32.36
CA GLU A 141 3.32 24.60 32.49
C GLU A 141 2.26 25.17 31.55
N ARG A 142 1.74 26.36 31.89
CA ARG A 142 0.80 27.12 31.07
C ARG A 142 1.18 28.61 31.07
N PRO A 143 2.18 29.02 30.28
CA PRO A 143 2.68 30.41 30.27
C PRO A 143 1.66 31.44 29.74
N ARG A 144 0.56 30.99 29.11
CA ARG A 144 -0.50 31.83 28.53
C ARG A 144 0.00 32.87 27.51
N GLU A 145 1.15 32.64 26.93
CA GLU A 145 1.67 33.50 25.87
C GLU A 145 0.73 33.47 24.65
N LEU A 146 0.41 34.67 24.13
CA LEU A 146 -0.48 34.82 23.00
C LEU A 146 0.16 34.25 21.73
N ARG A 147 -0.55 33.35 21.06
CA ARG A 147 -0.13 32.79 19.77
C ARG A 147 -0.96 33.41 18.66
N THR A 148 -0.31 34.14 17.76
CA THR A 148 -0.92 34.71 16.56
C THR A 148 -1.32 33.58 15.62
N ARG A 149 -2.55 33.62 15.07
CA ARG A 149 -2.89 32.70 13.98
C ARG A 149 -2.31 33.21 12.67
N ILE A 150 -1.82 32.31 11.83
CA ILE A 150 -1.23 32.71 10.53
C ILE A 150 -2.22 33.52 9.70
N ASP A 151 -3.51 33.15 9.69
CA ASP A 151 -4.54 33.84 8.91
C ASP A 151 -4.91 35.24 9.41
N GLU A 152 -4.44 35.65 10.59
CA GLU A 152 -4.62 37.00 11.14
C GLU A 152 -3.44 37.93 10.81
N ILE A 153 -2.36 37.41 10.21
CA ILE A 153 -1.18 38.20 9.86
C ILE A 153 -1.48 39.06 8.63
N THR A 154 -1.30 40.37 8.77
CA THR A 154 -1.59 41.36 7.72
C THR A 154 -0.44 42.34 7.52
N PRO A 155 -0.41 43.11 6.42
CA PRO A 155 0.58 44.17 6.20
C PRO A 155 0.64 45.24 7.30
N ALA A 156 -0.44 45.43 8.08
CA ALA A 156 -0.46 46.37 9.19
C ALA A 156 0.44 45.94 10.37
N MET A 157 0.87 44.68 10.39
CA MET A 157 1.70 44.12 11.46
C MET A 157 3.20 44.23 11.20
N VAL A 158 3.63 44.87 10.12
CA VAL A 158 5.06 45.08 9.83
C VAL A 158 5.77 45.77 11.01
N GLY A 159 6.90 45.21 11.42
CA GLY A 159 7.68 45.64 12.59
C GLY A 159 7.20 45.03 13.92
N GLN A 160 6.06 44.33 13.95
CA GLN A 160 5.58 43.64 15.15
C GLN A 160 6.19 42.24 15.26
N GLN A 161 6.49 41.82 16.49
CA GLN A 161 6.90 40.45 16.78
C GLN A 161 5.67 39.56 16.90
N VAL A 162 5.69 38.41 16.23
CA VAL A 162 4.64 37.39 16.29
C VAL A 162 5.22 36.07 16.78
N PHE A 163 4.38 35.30 17.46
CA PHE A 163 4.69 33.97 17.95
C PHE A 163 3.58 33.02 17.57
N PHE A 164 3.90 31.90 16.92
CA PHE A 164 2.89 30.94 16.47
C PHE A 164 3.41 29.51 16.47
N THR A 165 2.48 28.57 16.29
CA THR A 165 2.80 27.15 16.13
C THR A 165 2.21 26.63 14.84
N ALA A 166 3.04 26.00 14.01
CA ALA A 166 2.66 25.62 12.66
C ALA A 166 3.35 24.31 12.24
N ARG A 167 2.87 23.73 11.14
CA ARG A 167 3.62 22.69 10.43
C ARG A 167 4.69 23.33 9.57
N LEU A 168 5.87 22.74 9.57
CA LEU A 168 6.89 23.03 8.57
C LEU A 168 6.43 22.44 7.23
N HIS A 169 6.08 23.29 6.28
CA HIS A 169 5.45 22.88 5.02
C HIS A 169 6.46 22.75 3.88
N VAL A 170 7.42 23.66 3.78
CA VAL A 170 8.53 23.61 2.80
C VAL A 170 9.79 24.17 3.45
N VAL A 171 10.94 23.59 3.10
CA VAL A 171 12.27 24.14 3.40
C VAL A 171 12.96 24.40 2.07
N ARG A 172 13.40 25.64 1.82
CA ARG A 172 14.16 26.02 0.62
C ARG A 172 15.51 26.57 1.02
N ARG A 173 16.54 25.78 0.77
CA ARG A 173 17.94 26.16 1.00
C ARG A 173 18.41 27.11 -0.10
N MET A 174 18.91 28.29 0.30
CA MET A 174 19.48 29.26 -0.63
C MET A 174 21.00 29.27 -0.58
N SER A 175 21.55 29.30 0.64
CA SER A 175 22.99 29.22 0.90
C SER A 175 23.25 28.67 2.30
N ALA A 176 24.51 28.47 2.69
CA ALA A 176 24.85 28.09 4.06
C ALA A 176 24.42 29.14 5.11
N LYS A 177 24.15 30.38 4.69
CA LYS A 177 23.82 31.52 5.56
C LYS A 177 22.37 31.99 5.41
N LEU A 178 21.55 31.30 4.61
CA LEU A 178 20.17 31.71 4.34
C LEU A 178 19.28 30.51 3.97
N VAL A 179 18.16 30.37 4.68
CA VAL A 179 17.11 29.39 4.42
C VAL A 179 15.73 30.06 4.45
N PHE A 180 14.87 29.69 3.50
CA PHE A 180 13.45 30.04 3.53
C PHE A 180 12.64 28.85 4.05
N LEU A 181 11.69 29.14 4.94
CA LEU A 181 10.75 28.18 5.50
C LEU A 181 9.34 28.60 5.14
N VAL A 182 8.51 27.66 4.73
CA VAL A 182 7.07 27.89 4.62
C VAL A 182 6.40 27.21 5.79
N PHE A 183 5.66 27.98 6.57
CA PHE A 183 4.85 27.51 7.67
C PHE A 183 3.42 27.34 7.21
N ARG A 184 2.74 26.31 7.70
CA ARG A 184 1.32 26.10 7.42
C ARG A 184 0.51 25.89 8.67
N GLN A 185 -0.61 26.60 8.74
CA GLN A 185 -1.67 26.42 9.72
C GLN A 185 -3.00 26.29 8.97
N GLN A 186 -3.50 25.06 8.88
CA GLN A 186 -4.70 24.73 8.09
C GLN A 186 -4.58 25.22 6.63
N LEU A 187 -5.40 26.19 6.22
CA LEU A 187 -5.43 26.80 4.87
C LEU A 187 -4.35 27.87 4.67
N GLY A 188 -3.87 28.49 5.75
CA GLY A 188 -2.89 29.58 5.69
C GLY A 188 -1.47 29.06 5.56
N THR A 189 -0.72 29.63 4.61
CA THR A 189 0.73 29.46 4.45
C THR A 189 1.44 30.81 4.56
N PHE A 190 2.59 30.81 5.24
CA PHE A 190 3.35 32.02 5.51
C PHE A 190 4.85 31.73 5.42
N GLN A 191 5.58 32.59 4.71
CA GLN A 191 7.03 32.46 4.54
C GLN A 191 7.78 33.08 5.71
N GLY A 192 8.79 32.38 6.19
CA GLY A 192 9.82 32.91 7.06
C GLY A 192 11.21 32.84 6.43
N VAL A 193 12.04 33.79 6.81
CA VAL A 193 13.41 33.97 6.37
C VAL A 193 14.32 33.86 7.58
N LEU A 194 15.25 32.91 7.53
CA LEU A 194 16.30 32.77 8.54
C LEU A 194 17.65 32.97 7.86
N HIS A 195 18.36 34.03 8.25
CA HIS A 195 19.71 34.34 7.79
C HIS A 195 20.68 34.48 8.95
N GLU A 196 21.96 34.33 8.67
CA GLU A 196 23.03 34.51 9.65
C GLU A 196 23.06 35.97 10.12
N ARG A 197 22.95 36.18 11.44
CA ARG A 197 23.15 37.47 12.09
C ARG A 197 24.19 37.27 13.20
N PRO A 198 25.39 37.90 13.09
CA PRO A 198 26.43 37.74 14.09
C PRO A 198 25.91 37.98 15.51
N GLY A 199 26.17 37.04 16.42
CA GLY A 199 25.71 37.10 17.81
C GLY A 199 24.22 36.80 18.05
N ILE A 200 23.42 36.58 17.00
CA ILE A 200 21.96 36.34 17.12
C ILE A 200 21.57 34.98 16.51
N SER A 201 21.84 34.76 15.22
CA SER A 201 21.51 33.53 14.50
C SER A 201 22.75 32.97 13.80
N SER A 202 23.15 31.76 14.18
CA SER A 202 24.34 31.07 13.68
C SER A 202 24.05 30.28 12.38
N ILE A 203 25.13 29.91 11.69
CA ILE A 203 25.09 28.91 10.60
C ILE A 203 24.61 27.54 11.13
N ALA A 204 24.95 27.18 12.38
CA ALA A 204 24.52 25.93 13.00
C ALA A 204 22.99 25.87 13.20
N MET A 205 22.34 26.98 13.58
CA MET A 205 20.87 27.08 13.65
C MET A 205 20.23 26.86 12.27
N ILE A 206 20.77 27.51 11.23
CA ILE A 206 20.28 27.38 9.85
C ILE A 206 20.35 25.93 9.41
N GLN A 207 21.52 25.30 9.58
CA GLN A 207 21.70 23.90 9.23
C GLN A 207 20.78 22.99 10.04
N TRP A 208 20.60 23.22 11.35
CA TRP A 208 19.68 22.41 12.15
C TRP A 208 18.25 22.46 11.60
N VAL A 209 17.77 23.66 11.24
CA VAL A 209 16.46 23.83 10.61
C VAL A 209 16.38 23.15 9.24
N GLU A 210 17.44 23.22 8.42
CA GLU A 210 17.50 22.54 7.11
C GLU A 210 17.28 21.02 7.21
N HIS A 211 17.72 20.40 8.31
CA HIS A 211 17.56 18.96 8.55
C HIS A 211 16.22 18.58 9.18
N LEU A 212 15.38 19.56 9.54
CA LEU A 212 14.03 19.28 10.03
C LEU A 212 13.19 18.68 8.90
N ARG A 213 12.57 17.55 9.22
CA ARG A 213 11.69 16.87 8.28
C ARG A 213 10.41 17.68 8.08
N VAL A 214 10.10 18.00 6.82
CA VAL A 214 8.81 18.58 6.43
C VAL A 214 7.64 17.78 7.00
N GLY A 215 6.61 18.47 7.46
CA GLY A 215 5.46 17.93 8.16
C GLY A 215 5.59 17.92 9.68
N SER A 216 6.79 18.16 10.23
CA SER A 216 7.00 18.34 11.67
C SER A 216 6.28 19.59 12.20
N PHE A 217 5.96 19.59 13.50
CA PHE A 217 5.29 20.70 14.16
C PHE A 217 6.30 21.53 14.93
N ILE A 218 6.30 22.85 14.71
CA ILE A 218 7.32 23.76 15.23
C ILE A 218 6.66 25.01 15.83
N THR A 219 7.33 25.59 16.83
CA THR A 219 7.02 26.92 17.37
C THR A 219 8.01 27.92 16.81
N VAL A 220 7.52 29.06 16.33
CA VAL A 220 8.34 30.07 15.66
C VAL A 220 8.03 31.43 16.24
N ARG A 221 9.10 32.20 16.53
CA ARG A 221 9.02 33.61 16.89
C ARG A 221 9.80 34.41 15.85
N GLY A 222 9.28 35.56 15.47
CA GLY A 222 9.96 36.44 14.53
C GLY A 222 9.25 37.78 14.38
N THR A 223 9.89 38.68 13.64
CA THR A 223 9.34 40.01 13.34
C THR A 223 8.77 40.04 11.93
N VAL A 224 7.56 40.54 11.76
CA VAL A 224 6.91 40.66 10.45
C VAL A 224 7.60 41.76 9.64
N GLN A 225 7.96 41.47 8.39
CA GLN A 225 8.61 42.40 7.49
C GLN A 225 8.00 42.33 6.08
N LYS A 226 8.30 43.33 5.25
CA LYS A 226 7.93 43.33 3.84
C LYS A 226 8.95 42.52 3.03
N PRO A 227 8.54 41.59 2.16
CA PRO A 227 9.46 40.85 1.31
C PRO A 227 9.99 41.75 0.19
N GLU A 228 11.16 41.42 -0.36
CA GLU A 228 11.71 42.11 -1.54
C GLU A 228 10.81 41.90 -2.78
N VAL A 229 10.25 40.70 -2.91
CA VAL A 229 9.33 40.31 -3.99
C VAL A 229 8.13 39.60 -3.35
N PRO A 230 6.88 39.87 -3.79
CA PRO A 230 5.70 39.19 -3.27
C PRO A 230 5.83 37.66 -3.28
N VAL A 231 5.46 37.03 -2.17
CA VAL A 231 5.64 35.58 -1.98
C VAL A 231 4.46 34.81 -2.56
N LEU A 232 4.43 34.66 -3.89
CA LEU A 232 3.31 34.02 -4.61
C LEU A 232 3.09 32.54 -4.24
N GLY A 233 4.08 31.89 -3.62
CA GLY A 233 3.99 30.49 -3.19
C GLY A 233 3.31 30.26 -1.83
N CYS A 234 2.86 31.32 -1.15
CA CYS A 234 2.15 31.26 0.14
C CYS A 234 0.77 31.91 0.00
N SER A 235 -0.15 31.72 0.96
CA SER A 235 -1.44 32.42 0.96
C SER A 235 -1.31 33.89 1.39
N ILE A 236 -0.21 34.21 2.07
CA ILE A 236 0.16 35.58 2.48
C ILE A 236 1.34 35.99 1.61
N HIS A 237 1.11 36.98 0.74
CA HIS A 237 2.07 37.39 -0.29
C HIS A 237 2.85 38.65 0.08
N ASP A 238 2.23 39.55 0.85
CA ASP A 238 2.70 40.94 1.04
C ASP A 238 3.65 41.13 2.23
N VAL A 239 3.75 40.11 3.08
CA VAL A 239 4.63 40.10 4.26
C VAL A 239 5.31 38.74 4.40
N GLU A 240 6.46 38.74 5.07
CA GLU A 240 7.20 37.55 5.48
C GLU A 240 7.72 37.70 6.92
N LEU A 241 8.22 36.62 7.51
CA LEU A 241 8.74 36.62 8.87
C LEU A 241 10.27 36.64 8.90
N ALA A 242 10.88 37.66 9.52
CA ALA A 242 12.28 37.57 9.95
C ALA A 242 12.35 36.68 11.20
N ILE A 243 12.90 35.48 11.06
CA ILE A 243 12.88 34.45 12.11
C ILE A 243 13.89 34.80 13.22
N ASP A 244 13.42 34.84 14.46
CA ASP A 244 14.23 35.08 15.65
C ASP A 244 14.51 33.79 16.45
N SER A 245 13.57 32.84 16.46
CA SER A 245 13.72 31.52 17.10
C SER A 245 12.82 30.46 16.47
N VAL A 246 13.29 29.20 16.43
CA VAL A 246 12.55 28.04 15.91
C VAL A 246 12.77 26.84 16.81
N HIS A 247 11.72 26.30 17.41
CA HIS A 247 11.82 25.09 18.22
C HIS A 247 10.92 23.97 17.69
N LEU A 248 11.43 22.74 17.73
CA LEU A 248 10.72 21.55 17.31
C LEU A 248 9.80 21.09 18.45
N LEU A 249 8.49 21.12 18.22
CA LEU A 249 7.50 20.63 19.18
C LEU A 249 7.21 19.14 18.96
N VAL A 250 7.02 18.74 17.70
CA VAL A 250 6.75 17.34 17.34
C VAL A 250 7.55 16.97 16.09
N ARG A 251 8.46 16.03 16.25
CA ARG A 251 9.25 15.45 15.17
C ARG A 251 8.42 14.48 14.33
N ARG A 252 8.65 14.49 13.01
CA ARG A 252 8.17 13.41 12.12
C ARG A 252 9.18 12.25 12.10
N GLU A 253 8.80 11.10 12.65
CA GLU A 253 9.67 9.91 12.76
C GLU A 253 9.84 9.09 11.48
N GLU A 254 8.84 9.08 10.61
CA GLU A 254 8.84 8.22 9.42
C GLU A 254 8.74 9.02 8.10
N PRO A 255 9.32 8.50 7.00
CA PRO A 255 9.03 9.01 5.67
C PRO A 255 7.52 8.89 5.37
N VAL A 256 6.98 9.79 4.55
CA VAL A 256 5.58 9.77 4.11
C VAL A 256 5.56 9.52 2.61
N PRO A 257 4.50 8.90 2.07
CA PRO A 257 4.45 8.53 0.66
C PRO A 257 4.45 9.73 -0.32
N PHE A 258 4.04 10.91 0.14
CA PHE A 258 4.11 12.18 -0.60
C PHE A 258 4.09 13.36 0.38
N SER A 259 4.64 14.52 0.03
CA SER A 259 4.48 15.72 0.85
C SER A 259 3.14 16.41 0.58
N VAL A 260 2.62 17.21 1.52
CA VAL A 260 1.38 17.98 1.25
C VAL A 260 1.61 19.00 0.14
N TYR A 261 2.81 19.56 0.07
CA TYR A 261 3.21 20.46 -1.01
C TYR A 261 3.13 19.77 -2.38
N GLU A 262 3.74 18.59 -2.54
CA GLU A 262 3.60 17.78 -3.78
C GLU A 262 2.15 17.48 -4.11
N ALA A 263 1.35 17.18 -3.10
CA ALA A 263 -0.07 16.93 -3.24
C ALA A 263 -0.91 18.17 -3.62
N GLU A 264 -0.32 19.36 -3.62
CA GLU A 264 -0.99 20.61 -4.02
C GLU A 264 -0.51 21.14 -5.38
N ILE A 265 0.56 20.59 -5.93
CA ILE A 265 1.07 20.95 -7.26
C ILE A 265 0.13 20.43 -8.35
N ARG A 266 -0.26 21.32 -9.26
CA ARG A 266 -1.09 21.01 -10.43
C ARG A 266 -0.23 20.44 -11.56
N THR A 267 -0.80 19.47 -12.27
CA THR A 267 -0.32 19.04 -13.59
C THR A 267 -0.77 20.05 -14.64
N THR A 268 0.11 20.37 -15.60
CA THR A 268 -0.19 21.27 -16.74
C THR A 268 -0.95 20.57 -17.88
N GLU A 269 -1.18 19.26 -17.81
CA GLU A 269 -1.85 18.51 -18.88
C GLU A 269 -3.29 18.99 -19.06
N GLU A 270 -3.58 19.53 -20.25
CA GLU A 270 -4.86 20.08 -20.68
C GLU A 270 -5.90 18.99 -21.03
N ASP A 271 -5.48 17.72 -21.18
CA ASP A 271 -6.33 16.63 -21.70
C ASP A 271 -6.54 15.45 -20.72
N LYS A 272 -6.90 15.72 -19.46
CA LYS A 272 -7.54 14.69 -18.62
C LYS A 272 -8.97 15.06 -18.27
N VAL A 273 -9.86 14.12 -18.59
CA VAL A 273 -11.29 13.98 -18.27
C VAL A 273 -11.57 14.43 -16.83
N GLU A 274 -12.80 14.93 -16.59
CA GLU A 274 -13.35 15.38 -15.30
C GLU A 274 -12.66 14.79 -14.06
N GLY A 275 -12.13 15.65 -13.18
CA GLY A 275 -11.49 15.21 -11.94
C GLY A 275 -10.40 16.15 -11.40
N ARG A 276 -9.63 15.67 -10.41
CA ARG A 276 -8.57 16.43 -9.72
C ARG A 276 -7.33 16.60 -10.62
N ARG A 277 -6.81 17.83 -10.75
CA ARG A 277 -5.53 18.12 -11.42
C ARG A 277 -4.34 18.00 -10.46
N SER A 278 -3.75 16.81 -10.36
CA SER A 278 -2.65 16.53 -9.42
C SER A 278 -1.72 15.40 -9.91
N HIS A 279 -0.42 15.50 -9.61
CA HIS A 279 0.56 14.44 -9.88
C HIS A 279 0.38 13.17 -9.02
N ILE A 280 -0.23 13.30 -7.83
CA ILE A 280 -0.47 12.16 -6.93
C ILE A 280 -1.87 11.57 -7.22
N PRO A 281 -1.97 10.27 -7.59
CA PRO A 281 -3.25 9.63 -7.87
C PRO A 281 -4.19 9.58 -6.66
N ASP A 282 -5.49 9.69 -6.89
CA ASP A 282 -6.51 9.66 -5.83
C ASP A 282 -6.48 8.36 -5.02
N ARG A 283 -6.18 7.21 -5.63
CA ARG A 283 -6.01 5.94 -4.91
C ARG A 283 -4.93 6.03 -3.83
N THR A 284 -3.78 6.63 -4.14
CA THR A 284 -2.66 6.81 -3.20
C THR A 284 -3.05 7.78 -2.09
N ARG A 285 -3.80 8.84 -2.42
CA ARG A 285 -4.31 9.83 -1.45
C ARG A 285 -5.32 9.24 -0.48
N LEU A 286 -6.30 8.50 -0.99
CA LEU A 286 -7.35 7.86 -0.21
C LEU A 286 -6.78 6.76 0.70
N ALA A 287 -5.77 6.02 0.24
CA ALA A 287 -5.04 5.07 1.09
C ALA A 287 -4.23 5.77 2.22
N ASN A 288 -3.80 7.01 1.99
CA ASN A 288 -3.04 7.83 2.94
C ASN A 288 -3.86 9.03 3.42
N ARG A 289 -5.13 8.76 3.77
CA ARG A 289 -6.17 9.79 3.95
C ARG A 289 -5.79 10.89 4.93
N ILE A 290 -5.14 10.57 6.05
CA ILE A 290 -4.70 11.55 7.06
C ILE A 290 -3.78 12.62 6.45
N LEU A 291 -2.96 12.25 5.46
CA LEU A 291 -2.03 13.15 4.79
C LEU A 291 -2.74 13.98 3.73
N ASP A 292 -3.64 13.39 2.95
CA ASP A 292 -4.47 14.12 1.97
C ASP A 292 -5.41 15.12 2.64
N LEU A 293 -5.99 14.78 3.80
CA LEU A 293 -6.84 15.66 4.61
C LEU A 293 -6.10 16.90 5.14
N ARG A 294 -4.77 16.95 5.00
CA ARG A 294 -3.99 18.14 5.31
C ARG A 294 -3.97 19.13 4.14
N THR A 295 -4.26 18.74 2.91
CA THR A 295 -4.25 19.69 1.78
C THR A 295 -5.31 20.78 1.96
N ALA A 296 -5.07 21.99 1.46
CA ALA A 296 -6.02 23.09 1.49
C ALA A 296 -7.34 22.71 0.80
N THR A 297 -7.27 21.94 -0.29
CA THR A 297 -8.43 21.41 -1.01
C THR A 297 -9.29 20.51 -0.14
N SER A 298 -8.72 19.44 0.43
CA SER A 298 -9.51 18.52 1.28
C SER A 298 -10.02 19.24 2.53
N GLN A 299 -9.20 20.11 3.13
CA GLN A 299 -9.62 20.99 4.24
C GLN A 299 -10.82 21.86 3.87
N SER A 300 -10.87 22.38 2.64
CA SER A 300 -11.98 23.21 2.14
C SER A 300 -13.23 22.38 1.88
N ILE A 301 -13.10 21.19 1.28
CA ILE A 301 -14.23 20.26 1.05
C ILE A 301 -14.95 19.95 2.36
N PHE A 302 -14.21 19.63 3.43
CA PHE A 302 -14.81 19.27 4.71
C PHE A 302 -15.37 20.46 5.51
N ARG A 303 -14.86 21.68 5.28
CA ARG A 303 -15.51 22.90 5.80
C ARG A 303 -16.86 23.12 5.11
N ILE A 304 -16.93 22.93 3.78
CA ILE A 304 -18.17 23.04 3.02
C ILE A 304 -19.15 21.93 3.44
N GLN A 305 -18.71 20.69 3.60
CA GLN A 305 -19.58 19.62 4.11
C GLN A 305 -20.17 19.95 5.48
N SER A 306 -19.36 20.42 6.43
CA SER A 306 -19.85 20.85 7.73
C SER A 306 -20.82 22.02 7.63
N ALA A 307 -20.56 22.97 6.71
CA ALA A 307 -21.45 24.08 6.43
C ALA A 307 -22.79 23.61 5.86
N THR A 308 -22.80 22.63 4.96
CA THR A 308 -24.02 22.04 4.39
C THR A 308 -24.93 21.50 5.50
N CYS A 309 -24.40 20.75 6.47
CA CYS A 309 -25.19 20.27 7.62
C CYS A 309 -25.75 21.43 8.45
N ASN A 310 -24.97 22.48 8.70
CA ASN A 310 -25.44 23.63 9.48
C ASN A 310 -26.50 24.44 8.75
N LEU A 311 -26.34 24.65 7.44
CA LEU A 311 -27.32 25.34 6.59
C LEU A 311 -28.62 24.53 6.49
N PHE A 312 -28.52 23.20 6.35
CA PHE A 312 -29.67 22.30 6.39
C PHE A 312 -30.44 22.42 7.71
N ARG A 313 -29.75 22.30 8.86
CA ARG A 313 -30.38 22.46 10.18
C ARG A 313 -31.02 23.83 10.35
N THR A 314 -30.27 24.90 10.07
CA THR A 314 -30.76 26.28 10.23
C THR A 314 -32.03 26.52 9.40
N ALA A 315 -32.06 26.04 8.16
CA ALA A 315 -33.24 26.20 7.30
C ALA A 315 -34.46 25.43 7.80
N LEU A 316 -34.27 24.30 8.48
CA LEU A 316 -35.34 23.48 9.05
C LEU A 316 -35.78 23.98 10.42
N ASP A 317 -34.87 24.44 11.27
CA ASP A 317 -35.15 25.09 12.56
C ASP A 317 -36.02 26.35 12.35
N GLU A 318 -35.71 27.15 11.33
CA GLU A 318 -36.52 28.30 10.91
C GLU A 318 -37.95 27.93 10.47
N ARG A 319 -38.19 26.64 10.18
CA ARG A 319 -39.47 26.06 9.76
C ARG A 319 -40.07 25.14 10.84
N GLU A 320 -39.59 25.26 12.07
CA GLU A 320 -40.10 24.54 13.25
C GLU A 320 -39.99 23.01 13.16
N PHE A 321 -39.01 22.50 12.41
CA PHE A 321 -38.71 21.07 12.44
C PHE A 321 -37.98 20.66 13.73
N ILE A 322 -38.18 19.42 14.14
CA ILE A 322 -37.54 18.82 15.33
C ILE A 322 -36.47 17.83 14.89
N GLU A 323 -35.23 18.01 15.37
CA GLU A 323 -34.16 17.02 15.19
C GLU A 323 -34.44 15.76 16.01
N ILE A 324 -34.54 14.61 15.34
CA ILE A 324 -34.72 13.30 15.97
C ILE A 324 -33.46 12.42 15.81
N HIS A 325 -33.31 11.45 16.70
CA HIS A 325 -32.18 10.50 16.68
C HIS A 325 -32.73 9.08 16.75
N THR A 326 -32.56 8.32 15.67
CA THR A 326 -33.20 7.01 15.52
C THR A 326 -32.19 5.86 15.62
N PRO A 327 -32.59 4.68 16.13
CA PRO A 327 -31.69 3.54 16.22
C PRO A 327 -31.27 3.07 14.82
N LYS A 328 -29.98 2.70 14.68
CA LYS A 328 -29.45 2.14 13.42
C LYS A 328 -29.40 0.62 13.40
N LEU A 329 -29.85 -0.03 14.48
CA LEU A 329 -30.04 -1.48 14.58
C LEU A 329 -31.53 -1.78 14.52
N GLN A 330 -31.91 -2.69 13.62
CA GLN A 330 -33.29 -3.12 13.41
C GLN A 330 -33.40 -4.64 13.64
N GLY A 331 -34.58 -5.07 14.12
CA GLY A 331 -34.86 -6.48 14.39
C GLY A 331 -35.07 -7.34 13.13
N ALA A 332 -35.48 -6.71 12.02
CA ALA A 332 -35.76 -7.37 10.75
C ALA A 332 -35.14 -6.58 9.58
N ALA A 333 -35.04 -7.23 8.42
CA ALA A 333 -34.67 -6.58 7.17
C ALA A 333 -35.91 -5.90 6.59
N THR A 334 -35.95 -4.56 6.63
CA THR A 334 -37.20 -3.80 6.41
C THR A 334 -37.46 -3.34 4.98
N GLU A 335 -36.47 -3.42 4.08
CA GLU A 335 -36.63 -3.04 2.67
C GLU A 335 -36.43 -4.31 1.81
N SER A 336 -37.51 -4.80 1.17
CA SER A 336 -37.44 -5.97 0.29
C SER A 336 -36.53 -5.72 -0.91
N GLY A 337 -35.65 -6.67 -1.23
CA GLY A 337 -34.87 -6.66 -2.47
C GLY A 337 -33.46 -6.05 -2.35
N ALA A 338 -33.15 -5.31 -1.27
CA ALA A 338 -31.82 -4.77 -1.05
C ALA A 338 -31.00 -5.65 -0.09
N SER A 339 -29.70 -5.77 -0.35
CA SER A 339 -28.78 -6.42 0.59
C SER A 339 -28.67 -5.57 1.86
N VAL A 340 -28.87 -6.18 3.04
CA VAL A 340 -28.73 -5.54 4.36
C VAL A 340 -27.50 -6.07 5.10
N PHE A 341 -26.87 -5.24 5.92
CA PHE A 341 -25.77 -5.70 6.79
C PHE A 341 -26.32 -6.38 8.03
N GLN A 342 -26.02 -7.67 8.19
CA GLN A 342 -26.35 -8.43 9.38
C GLN A 342 -25.25 -8.29 10.44
N VAL A 343 -25.69 -8.05 11.67
CA VAL A 343 -24.87 -7.96 12.88
C VAL A 343 -25.28 -9.08 13.84
N ASN A 344 -24.30 -9.72 14.48
CA ASN A 344 -24.58 -10.64 15.59
C ASN A 344 -24.86 -9.83 16.85
N TYR A 345 -26.11 -9.81 17.28
CA TYR A 345 -26.58 -9.07 18.44
C TYR A 345 -26.88 -10.04 19.59
N PHE A 346 -25.88 -10.39 20.38
CA PHE A 346 -26.03 -11.34 21.51
C PHE A 346 -26.55 -12.74 21.11
N GLY A 347 -26.08 -13.28 19.98
CA GLY A 347 -26.47 -14.60 19.48
C GLY A 347 -27.74 -14.62 18.63
N ARG A 348 -28.43 -13.49 18.51
CA ARG A 348 -29.55 -13.28 17.58
C ARG A 348 -29.13 -12.32 16.45
N PRO A 349 -29.71 -12.42 15.25
CA PRO A 349 -29.47 -11.45 14.19
C PRO A 349 -30.06 -10.08 14.54
N ALA A 350 -29.36 -9.02 14.15
CA ALA A 350 -29.89 -7.67 13.98
C ALA A 350 -29.35 -7.12 12.65
N PHE A 351 -29.96 -6.06 12.13
CA PHE A 351 -29.60 -5.51 10.83
C PHE A 351 -29.30 -4.02 10.95
N LEU A 352 -28.36 -3.51 10.13
CA LEU A 352 -28.12 -2.07 10.04
C LEU A 352 -29.19 -1.40 9.16
N ALA A 353 -29.76 -0.31 9.66
CA ALA A 353 -30.81 0.43 8.98
C ALA A 353 -30.32 1.06 7.67
N GLN A 354 -31.03 0.78 6.57
CA GLN A 354 -30.67 1.31 5.26
C GLN A 354 -31.13 2.74 5.01
N SER A 355 -32.03 3.23 5.86
CA SER A 355 -32.49 4.60 5.95
C SER A 355 -33.27 4.74 7.28
N PRO A 356 -33.43 5.96 7.83
CA PRO A 356 -34.31 6.18 8.98
C PRO A 356 -35.80 6.28 8.56
N GLN A 357 -36.17 5.83 7.36
CA GLN A 357 -37.48 6.07 6.74
C GLN A 357 -38.67 5.58 7.57
N LEU A 358 -38.55 4.44 8.25
CA LEU A 358 -39.64 3.94 9.10
C LEU A 358 -39.79 4.79 10.36
N ALA A 359 -38.67 5.06 11.04
CA ALA A 359 -38.67 5.78 12.30
C ALA A 359 -39.16 7.23 12.15
N LYS A 360 -38.83 7.90 11.03
CA LYS A 360 -39.33 9.26 10.78
C LYS A 360 -40.84 9.30 10.49
N GLN A 361 -41.41 8.29 9.82
CA GLN A 361 -42.87 8.17 9.65
C GLN A 361 -43.57 7.83 10.98
N MET A 362 -42.99 6.95 11.80
CA MET A 362 -43.51 6.67 13.14
C MET A 362 -43.49 7.92 14.03
N ALA A 363 -42.50 8.81 13.87
CA ALA A 363 -42.48 10.09 14.57
C ALA A 363 -43.62 11.01 14.09
N ILE A 364 -43.97 11.01 12.80
CA ILE A 364 -45.15 11.72 12.30
C ILE A 364 -46.44 11.15 12.89
N ALA A 365 -46.58 9.82 12.94
CA ALA A 365 -47.70 9.14 13.60
C ALA A 365 -47.75 9.40 15.12
N ALA A 366 -46.65 9.85 15.72
CA ALA A 366 -46.53 10.22 17.13
C ALA A 366 -46.62 11.75 17.35
N ASP A 367 -47.30 12.47 16.45
CA ASP A 367 -47.62 13.90 16.56
C ASP A 367 -46.43 14.87 16.56
N PHE A 368 -45.24 14.45 16.10
CA PHE A 368 -44.11 15.38 15.99
C PHE A 368 -44.28 16.43 14.88
N GLY A 369 -45.18 16.20 13.91
CA GLY A 369 -45.54 17.12 12.84
C GLY A 369 -44.46 17.34 11.77
N ARG A 370 -43.25 17.74 12.16
CA ARG A 370 -42.11 18.05 11.27
C ARG A 370 -40.81 17.56 11.91
N VAL A 371 -40.13 16.61 11.29
CA VAL A 371 -38.92 16.00 11.84
C VAL A 371 -37.79 15.93 10.83
N TYR A 372 -36.54 16.00 11.31
CA TYR A 372 -35.36 15.71 10.51
C TYR A 372 -34.32 14.91 11.29
N GLU A 373 -33.43 14.22 10.57
CA GLU A 373 -32.30 13.51 11.15
C GLU A 373 -31.04 13.71 10.30
N ILE A 374 -29.89 13.93 10.94
CA ILE A 374 -28.56 13.84 10.32
C ILE A 374 -27.85 12.63 10.90
N GLY A 375 -27.75 11.55 10.14
CA GLY A 375 -27.30 10.27 10.69
C GLY A 375 -26.64 9.33 9.69
N ALA A 376 -26.04 8.26 10.20
CA ALA A 376 -25.43 7.23 9.38
C ALA A 376 -26.50 6.40 8.66
N VAL A 377 -26.23 6.11 7.38
CA VAL A 377 -27.07 5.32 6.48
C VAL A 377 -26.21 4.24 5.82
N PHE A 378 -26.74 3.01 5.75
CA PHE A 378 -26.00 1.84 5.31
C PHE A 378 -26.56 1.22 4.02
N ARG A 379 -25.72 0.93 3.04
CA ARG A 379 -26.10 0.20 1.82
C ARG A 379 -25.17 -1.00 1.65
N ALA A 380 -25.72 -2.22 1.69
CA ALA A 380 -24.91 -3.44 1.62
C ALA A 380 -24.73 -3.98 0.19
N GLU A 381 -25.16 -3.23 -0.82
CA GLU A 381 -24.92 -3.56 -2.22
C GLU A 381 -23.42 -3.61 -2.53
N ASN A 382 -22.99 -4.65 -3.24
CA ASN A 382 -21.59 -4.81 -3.65
C ASN A 382 -21.26 -3.95 -4.88
N SER A 383 -21.49 -2.64 -4.77
CA SER A 383 -21.28 -1.66 -5.84
C SER A 383 -20.05 -0.81 -5.54
N ASN A 384 -18.98 -0.98 -6.33
CA ASN A 384 -17.74 -0.23 -6.16
C ASN A 384 -17.53 0.80 -7.28
N THR A 385 -18.43 1.78 -7.37
CA THR A 385 -18.38 2.88 -8.35
C THR A 385 -17.83 4.16 -7.73
N HIS A 386 -17.71 5.23 -8.51
CA HIS A 386 -17.33 6.57 -8.02
C HIS A 386 -18.49 7.32 -7.34
N ARG A 387 -19.71 6.76 -7.33
CA ARG A 387 -20.92 7.40 -6.79
C ARG A 387 -21.48 6.71 -5.54
N HIS A 388 -21.03 5.50 -5.22
CA HIS A 388 -21.58 4.69 -4.14
C HIS A 388 -20.61 4.56 -2.96
N LEU A 389 -21.19 4.55 -1.76
CA LEU A 389 -20.56 4.24 -0.48
C LEU A 389 -21.44 3.19 0.22
N THR A 390 -20.84 2.37 1.08
CA THR A 390 -21.58 1.40 1.89
C THR A 390 -22.05 1.98 3.23
N GLU A 391 -21.42 3.06 3.67
CA GLU A 391 -21.80 3.88 4.82
C GLU A 391 -21.63 5.35 4.42
N TYR A 392 -22.68 6.15 4.56
CA TYR A 392 -22.70 7.57 4.26
C TYR A 392 -23.59 8.33 5.25
N THR A 393 -23.60 9.67 5.18
CA THR A 393 -24.41 10.51 6.07
C THR A 393 -25.69 10.93 5.33
N GLY A 394 -26.84 10.51 5.83
CA GLY A 394 -28.15 10.96 5.37
C GLY A 394 -28.56 12.26 6.05
N LEU A 395 -29.18 13.16 5.29
CA LEU A 395 -29.98 14.27 5.78
C LEU A 395 -31.44 13.92 5.43
N ASP A 396 -32.16 13.40 6.42
CA ASP A 396 -33.51 12.87 6.26
C ASP A 396 -34.54 13.83 6.83
N ILE A 397 -35.68 13.93 6.16
CA ILE A 397 -36.78 14.83 6.54
C ILE A 397 -38.12 14.13 6.33
N GLU A 398 -39.09 14.40 7.21
CA GLU A 398 -40.48 13.99 7.08
C GLU A 398 -41.37 15.08 7.70
N MET A 399 -42.50 15.40 7.06
CA MET A 399 -43.49 16.33 7.61
C MET A 399 -44.91 15.93 7.24
N SER A 400 -45.84 16.23 8.14
CA SER A 400 -47.27 16.26 7.84
C SER A 400 -47.56 17.28 6.74
N ILE A 401 -48.50 16.94 5.86
CA ILE A 401 -48.99 17.80 4.78
C ILE A 401 -50.48 18.05 4.96
N GLU A 402 -50.96 19.20 4.54
CA GLU A 402 -52.37 19.59 4.73
C GLU A 402 -53.21 19.26 3.48
N GLU A 403 -52.70 19.59 2.29
CA GLU A 403 -53.46 19.52 1.04
C GLU A 403 -52.75 18.70 -0.03
N HIS A 404 -51.44 18.92 -0.22
CA HIS A 404 -50.71 18.34 -1.34
C HIS A 404 -49.23 18.11 -1.02
N TYR A 405 -48.64 17.02 -1.54
CA TYR A 405 -47.22 16.71 -1.30
C TYR A 405 -46.25 17.73 -1.89
N HIS A 406 -46.74 18.67 -2.71
CA HIS A 406 -45.96 19.81 -3.20
C HIS A 406 -45.54 20.74 -2.05
N GLU A 407 -46.22 20.75 -0.91
CA GLU A 407 -45.76 21.44 0.31
C GLU A 407 -44.36 20.95 0.76
N MET A 408 -44.09 19.65 0.61
CA MET A 408 -42.76 19.08 0.87
C MET A 408 -41.76 19.48 -0.22
N LEU A 409 -42.17 19.50 -1.49
CA LEU A 409 -41.31 19.96 -2.59
C LEU A 409 -40.86 21.41 -2.38
N GLU A 410 -41.78 22.31 -2.04
CA GLU A 410 -41.50 23.72 -1.75
C GLU A 410 -40.56 23.87 -0.54
N THR A 411 -40.78 23.07 0.50
CA THR A 411 -39.91 23.04 1.69
C THR A 411 -38.49 22.62 1.32
N LEU A 412 -38.34 21.52 0.58
CA LEU A 412 -37.03 21.02 0.14
C LEU A 412 -36.34 21.97 -0.82
N ASP A 413 -37.05 22.54 -1.79
CA ASP A 413 -36.53 23.51 -2.74
C ASP A 413 -35.90 24.71 -2.00
N ALA A 414 -36.63 25.25 -1.01
CA ALA A 414 -36.13 26.34 -0.19
C ALA A 414 -34.89 25.96 0.64
N VAL A 415 -34.84 24.74 1.18
CA VAL A 415 -33.69 24.23 1.94
C VAL A 415 -32.46 24.05 1.04
N ILE A 416 -32.62 23.45 -0.13
CA ILE A 416 -31.52 23.26 -1.10
C ILE A 416 -31.00 24.61 -1.61
N LYS A 417 -31.89 25.55 -1.96
CA LYS A 417 -31.49 26.92 -2.33
C LYS A 417 -30.77 27.65 -1.21
N ASN A 418 -31.18 27.45 0.06
CA ASN A 418 -30.47 28.02 1.22
C ASN A 418 -29.03 27.47 1.32
N ILE A 419 -28.85 26.15 1.14
CA ILE A 419 -27.53 25.50 1.11
C ILE A 419 -26.67 26.09 -0.01
N LEU A 420 -27.18 26.14 -1.25
CA LEU A 420 -26.45 26.69 -2.41
C LEU A 420 -26.03 28.14 -2.16
N LYS A 421 -26.97 28.99 -1.74
CA LYS A 421 -26.71 30.40 -1.41
C LYS A 421 -25.68 30.52 -0.29
N GLY A 422 -25.78 29.72 0.77
CA GLY A 422 -24.86 29.73 1.89
C GLY A 422 -23.43 29.35 1.51
N ILE A 423 -23.26 28.31 0.69
CA ILE A 423 -21.95 27.86 0.20
C ILE A 423 -21.29 28.96 -0.66
N TYR A 424 -21.98 29.47 -1.68
CA TYR A 424 -21.39 30.43 -2.61
C TYR A 424 -21.18 31.83 -2.02
N SER A 425 -21.93 32.21 -0.98
CA SER A 425 -21.75 33.50 -0.29
C SER A 425 -20.74 33.42 0.85
N LYS A 426 -20.95 32.54 1.84
CA LYS A 426 -20.16 32.51 3.09
C LYS A 426 -18.85 31.72 2.95
N TYR A 427 -18.76 30.77 2.02
CA TYR A 427 -17.62 29.85 1.87
C TYR A 427 -16.91 30.03 0.51
N ARG A 428 -16.96 31.24 -0.06
CA ARG A 428 -16.37 31.50 -1.39
C ARG A 428 -14.89 31.17 -1.45
N ARG A 429 -14.13 31.48 -0.39
CA ARG A 429 -12.70 31.18 -0.31
C ARG A 429 -12.42 29.68 -0.46
N GLU A 430 -13.16 28.85 0.27
CA GLU A 430 -13.07 27.39 0.21
C GLU A 430 -13.45 26.87 -1.18
N VAL A 431 -14.50 27.41 -1.81
CA VAL A 431 -14.89 27.07 -3.19
C VAL A 431 -13.76 27.37 -4.18
N GLU A 432 -13.13 28.55 -4.11
CA GLU A 432 -12.02 28.91 -5.01
C GLU A 432 -10.80 28.00 -4.83
N LEU A 433 -10.45 27.66 -3.58
CA LEU A 433 -9.36 26.73 -3.30
C LEU A 433 -9.62 25.34 -3.90
N ILE A 434 -10.88 24.89 -3.89
CA ILE A 434 -11.28 23.63 -4.50
C ILE A 434 -11.21 23.73 -6.02
N LYS A 435 -11.76 24.81 -6.61
CA LYS A 435 -11.71 25.06 -8.06
C LYS A 435 -10.30 25.11 -8.62
N HIS A 436 -9.33 25.55 -7.82
CA HIS A 436 -7.94 25.51 -8.21
C HIS A 436 -7.45 24.08 -8.54
N GLN A 437 -7.92 23.04 -7.82
CA GLN A 437 -7.62 21.64 -8.12
C GLN A 437 -8.70 20.92 -8.94
N PHE A 438 -9.95 21.38 -8.87
CA PHE A 438 -11.13 20.84 -9.55
C PHE A 438 -11.86 21.94 -10.33
N PRO A 439 -11.33 22.36 -11.50
CA PRO A 439 -11.93 23.45 -12.25
C PRO A 439 -13.39 23.17 -12.60
N SER A 440 -14.27 24.08 -12.19
CA SER A 440 -15.72 23.94 -12.36
C SER A 440 -16.41 25.31 -12.35
N GLU A 441 -17.54 25.39 -13.05
CA GLU A 441 -18.44 26.54 -13.01
C GLU A 441 -19.30 26.51 -11.74
N ASP A 442 -19.76 27.68 -11.29
CA ASP A 442 -20.76 27.74 -10.22
C ASP A 442 -22.08 27.11 -10.67
N ILE A 443 -22.82 26.51 -9.74
CA ILE A 443 -24.18 26.00 -10.02
C ILE A 443 -25.10 27.17 -10.35
N VAL A 444 -25.89 27.02 -11.40
CA VAL A 444 -26.96 27.96 -11.75
C VAL A 444 -28.31 27.38 -11.31
N TRP A 445 -29.05 28.11 -10.47
CA TRP A 445 -30.42 27.78 -10.09
C TRP A 445 -31.33 28.99 -10.31
N LEU A 446 -32.62 28.73 -10.55
CA LEU A 446 -33.63 29.77 -10.79
C LEU A 446 -34.38 30.11 -9.50
N ASP A 447 -35.00 31.29 -9.46
CA ASP A 447 -35.91 31.67 -8.35
C ASP A 447 -37.13 30.75 -8.33
N GLU A 448 -37.73 30.50 -9.50
CA GLU A 448 -38.75 29.47 -9.71
C GLU A 448 -38.09 28.20 -10.27
N THR A 449 -38.06 27.13 -9.47
CA THR A 449 -37.42 25.88 -9.88
C THR A 449 -38.29 25.15 -10.90
N PRO A 450 -37.73 24.71 -12.05
CA PRO A 450 -38.48 23.91 -13.00
C PRO A 450 -38.91 22.58 -12.37
N ILE A 451 -40.22 22.33 -12.35
CA ILE A 451 -40.83 21.05 -11.98
C ILE A 451 -41.31 20.39 -13.26
N ILE A 452 -40.65 19.31 -13.66
CA ILE A 452 -40.89 18.60 -14.91
C ILE A 452 -41.56 17.28 -14.56
N ARG A 453 -42.68 16.93 -15.21
CA ARG A 453 -43.26 15.59 -15.03
C ARG A 453 -42.35 14.54 -15.65
N PHE A 454 -42.27 13.35 -15.06
CA PHE A 454 -41.43 12.25 -15.51
C PHE A 454 -41.60 11.96 -17.01
N THR A 455 -42.86 11.87 -17.45
CA THR A 455 -43.23 11.66 -18.85
C THR A 455 -42.77 12.78 -19.78
N ASP A 456 -42.79 14.03 -19.33
CA ASP A 456 -42.27 15.17 -20.08
C ASP A 456 -40.74 15.12 -20.17
N GLY A 457 -40.05 14.67 -19.11
CA GLY A 457 -38.61 14.44 -19.12
C GLY A 457 -38.20 13.35 -20.12
N ILE A 458 -38.92 12.21 -20.13
CA ILE A 458 -38.70 11.15 -21.14
C ILE A 458 -38.98 11.67 -22.55
N LYS A 459 -40.02 12.49 -22.73
CA LYS A 459 -40.32 13.11 -24.00
C LYS A 459 -39.20 14.03 -24.46
N MET A 460 -38.63 14.85 -23.57
CA MET A 460 -37.46 15.69 -23.89
C MET A 460 -36.28 14.86 -24.41
N LEU A 461 -35.97 13.73 -23.78
CA LEU A 461 -34.93 12.80 -24.23
C LEU A 461 -35.25 12.24 -25.62
N ASN A 462 -36.45 11.70 -25.80
CA ASN A 462 -36.87 11.11 -27.07
C ASN A 462 -36.89 12.12 -28.22
N ASP A 463 -37.36 13.34 -27.97
CA ASP A 463 -37.42 14.46 -28.92
C ASP A 463 -36.01 14.96 -29.30
N SER A 464 -35.03 14.85 -28.39
CA SER A 464 -33.62 15.17 -28.69
C SER A 464 -32.92 14.11 -29.56
N GLY A 465 -33.61 13.04 -29.94
CA GLY A 465 -33.03 11.89 -30.64
C GLY A 465 -32.26 10.93 -29.72
N TRP A 466 -32.34 11.08 -28.40
CA TRP A 466 -31.73 10.14 -27.46
C TRP A 466 -32.52 8.82 -27.44
N ARG A 467 -31.82 7.69 -27.32
CA ARG A 467 -32.37 6.34 -27.44
C ARG A 467 -31.73 5.42 -26.40
N SER A 468 -32.41 4.31 -26.10
CA SER A 468 -31.87 3.23 -25.29
C SER A 468 -30.59 2.65 -25.91
N GLU A 469 -29.85 1.81 -25.17
CA GLU A 469 -28.67 1.12 -25.70
C GLU A 469 -28.98 0.23 -26.91
N GLU A 470 -30.24 -0.20 -27.04
CA GLU A 470 -30.77 -1.02 -28.13
C GLU A 470 -31.28 -0.18 -29.32
N GLY A 471 -31.23 1.15 -29.22
CA GLY A 471 -31.63 2.09 -30.26
C GLY A 471 -33.13 2.43 -30.28
N GLU A 472 -33.88 1.99 -29.26
CA GLU A 472 -35.31 2.21 -29.15
C GLU A 472 -35.65 3.52 -28.41
N MET A 473 -36.91 3.98 -28.56
CA MET A 473 -37.41 5.11 -27.75
C MET A 473 -37.51 4.69 -26.29
N LEU A 474 -37.16 5.59 -25.38
CA LEU A 474 -37.30 5.34 -23.96
C LEU A 474 -38.80 5.23 -23.58
N PRO A 475 -39.22 4.18 -22.87
CA PRO A 475 -40.59 4.03 -22.38
C PRO A 475 -40.99 5.14 -21.40
N LEU A 476 -42.27 5.53 -21.40
CA LEU A 476 -42.79 6.61 -20.55
C LEU A 476 -43.03 6.17 -19.10
N ASP A 477 -43.07 4.87 -18.83
CA ASP A 477 -43.39 4.25 -17.54
C ASP A 477 -42.28 3.34 -16.98
N GLU A 478 -41.07 3.43 -17.52
CA GLU A 478 -39.87 2.76 -16.99
C GLU A 478 -38.89 3.76 -16.37
N ASP A 479 -38.09 3.31 -15.40
CA ASP A 479 -37.13 4.16 -14.68
C ASP A 479 -35.96 4.63 -15.56
N LEU A 480 -35.32 5.74 -15.17
CA LEU A 480 -34.20 6.32 -15.91
C LEU A 480 -32.89 5.60 -15.58
N ALA A 481 -32.15 5.20 -16.62
CA ALA A 481 -30.76 4.81 -16.42
C ALA A 481 -29.90 6.05 -16.15
N THR A 482 -28.76 5.87 -15.47
CA THR A 482 -27.83 6.98 -15.16
C THR A 482 -27.38 7.80 -16.37
N ARG A 483 -27.24 7.16 -17.53
CA ARG A 483 -26.86 7.84 -18.78
C ARG A 483 -27.97 8.81 -19.22
N ASP A 484 -29.22 8.43 -18.99
CA ASP A 484 -30.41 9.18 -19.35
C ASP A 484 -30.62 10.35 -18.38
N GLU A 485 -30.38 10.15 -17.07
CA GLU A 485 -30.39 11.25 -16.08
C GLU A 485 -29.42 12.37 -16.47
N ILE A 486 -28.18 12.01 -16.80
CA ILE A 486 -27.13 12.97 -17.17
C ILE A 486 -27.55 13.73 -18.43
N ARG A 487 -28.02 13.02 -19.45
CA ARG A 487 -28.47 13.65 -20.70
C ARG A 487 -29.69 14.54 -20.48
N LEU A 488 -30.64 14.13 -19.65
CA LEU A 488 -31.80 14.96 -19.31
C LEU A 488 -31.35 16.26 -18.63
N GLY A 489 -30.39 16.19 -17.71
CA GLY A 489 -29.81 17.38 -17.09
C GLY A 489 -29.15 18.34 -18.09
N GLU A 490 -28.47 17.82 -19.11
CA GLU A 490 -27.93 18.65 -20.21
C GLU A 490 -29.05 19.35 -20.98
N LEU A 491 -30.10 18.63 -21.35
CA LEU A 491 -31.26 19.19 -22.05
C LEU A 491 -32.01 20.24 -21.22
N VAL A 492 -32.17 19.98 -19.91
CA VAL A 492 -32.77 20.95 -18.99
C VAL A 492 -31.91 22.21 -18.90
N LYS A 493 -30.57 22.07 -18.86
CA LYS A 493 -29.66 23.22 -18.89
C LYS A 493 -29.74 23.99 -20.20
N GLU A 494 -29.82 23.30 -21.34
CA GLU A 494 -29.98 23.93 -22.66
C GLU A 494 -31.30 24.70 -22.79
N GLN A 495 -32.41 24.13 -22.29
CA GLN A 495 -33.75 24.69 -22.44
C GLN A 495 -34.10 25.73 -21.37
N TYR A 496 -33.78 25.47 -20.10
CA TYR A 496 -34.18 26.28 -18.95
C TYR A 496 -33.03 27.09 -18.34
N GLY A 497 -31.77 26.83 -18.74
CA GLY A 497 -30.61 27.59 -18.26
C GLY A 497 -30.21 27.28 -16.82
N THR A 498 -30.59 26.12 -16.27
CA THR A 498 -30.31 25.75 -14.87
C THR A 498 -29.63 24.39 -14.72
N ASP A 499 -28.79 24.27 -13.69
CA ASP A 499 -28.20 23.01 -13.23
C ASP A 499 -29.08 22.30 -12.18
N TYR A 500 -30.15 22.93 -11.68
CA TYR A 500 -31.00 22.43 -10.59
C TYR A 500 -32.48 22.39 -11.00
N TYR A 501 -33.12 21.22 -10.89
CA TYR A 501 -34.52 21.02 -11.26
C TYR A 501 -35.14 19.84 -10.48
N VAL A 502 -36.46 19.73 -10.57
CA VAL A 502 -37.25 18.63 -10.00
C VAL A 502 -37.86 17.81 -11.12
N LEU A 503 -37.74 16.48 -11.02
CA LEU A 503 -38.54 15.54 -11.82
C LEU A 503 -39.64 14.98 -10.90
N ASP A 504 -40.89 15.09 -11.32
CA ASP A 504 -42.08 14.76 -10.52
C ASP A 504 -42.89 13.64 -11.18
N LYS A 505 -43.73 12.93 -10.41
CA LYS A 505 -44.62 11.87 -10.89
C LYS A 505 -43.91 10.64 -11.47
N PHE A 506 -43.05 10.01 -10.69
CA PHE A 506 -42.33 8.80 -11.15
C PHE A 506 -43.22 7.54 -11.26
N PRO A 507 -42.81 6.57 -12.10
CA PRO A 507 -43.50 5.28 -12.23
C PRO A 507 -43.57 4.52 -10.91
N ARG A 508 -44.70 3.83 -10.68
CA ARG A 508 -44.99 3.12 -9.43
C ARG A 508 -44.05 1.93 -9.17
N ASP A 509 -43.59 1.27 -10.22
CA ASP A 509 -42.73 0.08 -10.08
C ASP A 509 -41.27 0.44 -9.78
N ALA A 510 -40.87 1.69 -10.02
CA ALA A 510 -39.56 2.21 -9.63
C ALA A 510 -39.51 2.65 -8.14
N ARG A 511 -40.65 2.67 -7.44
CA ARG A 511 -40.78 3.30 -6.12
C ARG A 511 -41.07 2.30 -4.99
N PRO A 512 -40.59 2.58 -3.76
CA PRO A 512 -40.83 1.71 -2.61
C PRO A 512 -42.32 1.55 -2.27
N PHE A 513 -42.66 0.47 -1.56
CA PHE A 513 -44.04 0.09 -1.22
C PHE A 513 -44.84 1.17 -0.48
N TYR A 514 -44.16 2.00 0.33
CA TYR A 514 -44.78 3.06 1.13
C TYR A 514 -45.13 4.33 0.32
N THR A 515 -44.87 4.35 -0.99
CA THR A 515 -45.09 5.53 -1.84
C THR A 515 -46.55 5.63 -2.26
N MET A 516 -47.16 6.80 -2.07
CA MET A 516 -48.55 7.05 -2.45
C MET A 516 -48.74 6.99 -3.99
N PRO A 517 -49.64 6.14 -4.52
CA PRO A 517 -50.01 6.16 -5.93
C PRO A 517 -50.64 7.50 -6.33
N ASP A 518 -50.47 7.89 -7.59
CA ASP A 518 -51.15 9.06 -8.13
C ASP A 518 -52.66 8.77 -8.27
N ALA A 519 -53.49 9.75 -7.90
CA ALA A 519 -54.94 9.60 -7.89
C ALA A 519 -55.60 9.61 -9.28
N GLU A 520 -54.94 10.23 -10.28
CA GLU A 520 -55.41 10.30 -11.66
C GLU A 520 -54.91 9.11 -12.49
N ASN A 521 -53.73 8.57 -12.17
CA ASN A 521 -53.13 7.45 -12.89
C ASN A 521 -52.26 6.57 -11.99
N ASP A 522 -52.76 5.38 -11.65
CA ASP A 522 -52.13 4.43 -10.72
C ASP A 522 -50.81 3.81 -11.20
N LYS A 523 -50.43 4.04 -12.48
CA LYS A 523 -49.10 3.73 -13.01
C LYS A 523 -48.01 4.65 -12.45
N PHE A 524 -48.37 5.84 -11.98
CA PHE A 524 -47.46 6.83 -11.43
C PHE A 524 -47.71 7.01 -9.93
N THR A 525 -46.84 7.79 -9.30
CA THR A 525 -46.87 8.03 -7.86
C THR A 525 -46.70 9.51 -7.54
N ASN A 526 -47.10 9.90 -6.33
CA ASN A 526 -46.79 11.21 -5.75
C ASN A 526 -45.35 11.22 -5.20
N SER A 527 -44.38 10.95 -6.08
CA SER A 527 -42.95 10.95 -5.77
C SER A 527 -42.18 11.82 -6.75
N PHE A 528 -41.04 12.30 -6.29
CA PHE A 528 -40.19 13.23 -6.99
C PHE A 528 -38.72 12.96 -6.66
N ASP A 529 -37.86 13.35 -7.58
CA ASP A 529 -36.42 13.44 -7.34
C ASP A 529 -35.94 14.85 -7.71
N MET A 530 -34.95 15.35 -6.97
CA MET A 530 -34.28 16.61 -7.28
C MET A 530 -32.90 16.34 -7.85
N PHE A 531 -32.52 17.08 -8.88
CA PHE A 531 -31.29 16.85 -9.63
C PHE A 531 -30.37 18.05 -9.56
N ILE A 532 -29.07 17.80 -9.42
CA ILE A 532 -28.01 18.77 -9.64
C ILE A 532 -27.07 18.24 -10.72
N ARG A 533 -26.86 19.02 -11.80
CA ARG A 533 -26.01 18.65 -12.94
C ARG A 533 -26.39 17.28 -13.54
N GLY A 534 -27.69 17.04 -13.72
CA GLY A 534 -28.21 15.79 -14.28
C GLY A 534 -27.98 14.55 -13.42
N GLN A 535 -27.73 14.71 -12.12
CA GLN A 535 -27.61 13.61 -11.18
C GLN A 535 -28.49 13.84 -9.97
N GLU A 536 -29.22 12.80 -9.58
CA GLU A 536 -30.12 12.79 -8.43
C GLU A 536 -29.36 13.17 -7.14
N ILE A 537 -29.93 14.06 -6.33
CA ILE A 537 -29.43 14.41 -4.98
C ILE A 537 -30.43 14.15 -3.87
N VAL A 538 -31.73 14.12 -4.20
CA VAL A 538 -32.84 13.95 -3.28
C VAL A 538 -33.81 12.98 -3.91
N SER A 539 -34.29 12.02 -3.12
CA SER A 539 -35.45 11.22 -3.44
C SER A 539 -36.52 11.39 -2.39
N GLY A 540 -37.76 11.69 -2.82
CA GLY A 540 -38.85 12.03 -1.92
C GLY A 540 -40.23 11.72 -2.48
N GLY A 541 -41.24 11.92 -1.65
CA GLY A 541 -42.63 11.72 -2.05
C GLY A 541 -43.58 11.62 -0.88
N GLN A 542 -44.86 11.62 -1.21
CA GLN A 542 -45.95 11.34 -0.26
C GLN A 542 -45.91 9.89 0.18
N ARG A 543 -46.15 9.67 1.47
CA ARG A 543 -46.25 8.34 2.06
C ARG A 543 -47.71 7.92 2.18
N ILE A 544 -47.91 6.61 2.12
CA ILE A 544 -49.22 6.02 2.39
C ILE A 544 -49.47 6.08 3.89
N HIS A 545 -50.46 6.88 4.29
CA HIS A 545 -50.89 7.02 5.68
C HIS A 545 -52.09 6.11 6.01
N ASP A 546 -52.81 5.62 5.00
CA ASP A 546 -53.91 4.66 5.19
C ASP A 546 -53.35 3.23 5.42
N PRO A 547 -53.67 2.58 6.55
CA PRO A 547 -53.09 1.29 6.90
C PRO A 547 -53.51 0.16 5.93
N HIS A 548 -54.72 0.20 5.38
CA HIS A 548 -55.20 -0.86 4.48
C HIS A 548 -54.47 -0.82 3.14
N MET A 549 -54.33 0.36 2.55
CA MET A 549 -53.56 0.57 1.32
C MET A 549 -52.08 0.25 1.54
N LEU A 550 -51.51 0.61 2.69
CA LEU A 550 -50.12 0.31 3.01
C LEU A 550 -49.88 -1.21 3.07
N GLU A 551 -50.74 -1.95 3.77
CA GLU A 551 -50.68 -3.41 3.81
C GLU A 551 -50.87 -4.06 2.44
N GLU A 552 -51.79 -3.55 1.62
CA GLU A 552 -51.99 -4.02 0.23
C GLU A 552 -50.72 -3.83 -0.60
N ASN A 553 -50.09 -2.65 -0.52
CA ASN A 553 -48.85 -2.37 -1.23
C ASN A 553 -47.67 -3.19 -0.73
N MET A 554 -47.58 -3.46 0.58
CA MET A 554 -46.57 -4.37 1.15
C MET A 554 -46.72 -5.77 0.54
N ARG A 555 -47.94 -6.32 0.53
CA ARG A 555 -48.22 -7.63 -0.07
C ARG A 555 -47.91 -7.67 -1.57
N ARG A 556 -48.18 -6.58 -2.30
CA ARG A 556 -47.88 -6.44 -3.74
C ARG A 556 -46.39 -6.66 -4.04
N VAL A 557 -45.50 -6.14 -3.20
CA VAL A 557 -44.04 -6.26 -3.38
C VAL A 557 -43.43 -7.47 -2.65
N GLY A 558 -44.25 -8.33 -2.06
CA GLY A 558 -43.81 -9.53 -1.36
C GLY A 558 -43.31 -9.31 0.07
N ILE A 559 -43.63 -8.18 0.71
CA ILE A 559 -43.37 -7.95 2.13
C ILE A 559 -44.56 -8.45 2.94
N ASN A 560 -44.31 -9.27 3.97
CA ASN A 560 -45.36 -9.68 4.91
C ASN A 560 -45.61 -8.58 5.95
N PRO A 561 -46.83 -8.02 6.06
CA PRO A 561 -47.17 -7.03 7.09
C PRO A 561 -46.85 -7.45 8.53
N GLU A 562 -46.93 -8.74 8.83
CA GLU A 562 -46.65 -9.27 10.18
C GLU A 562 -45.18 -9.06 10.62
N ASP A 563 -44.24 -8.96 9.67
CA ASP A 563 -42.82 -8.75 9.98
C ASP A 563 -42.50 -7.30 10.38
N MET A 564 -43.46 -6.38 10.22
CA MET A 564 -43.30 -4.94 10.48
C MET A 564 -44.43 -4.37 11.36
N GLU A 565 -44.90 -5.17 12.32
CA GLU A 565 -46.02 -4.82 13.21
C GLU A 565 -45.83 -3.46 13.91
N GLU A 566 -44.64 -3.21 14.48
CA GLU A 566 -44.31 -1.95 15.15
C GLU A 566 -44.45 -0.72 14.22
N TYR A 567 -44.05 -0.87 12.95
CA TYR A 567 -44.18 0.20 11.97
C TYR A 567 -45.65 0.46 11.62
N LEU A 568 -46.43 -0.60 11.38
CA LEU A 568 -47.84 -0.50 10.98
C LEU A 568 -48.76 0.00 12.11
N GLU A 569 -48.41 -0.29 13.36
CA GLU A 569 -49.22 0.07 14.52
C GLU A 569 -49.45 1.59 14.61
N GLY A 570 -48.43 2.40 14.33
CA GLY A 570 -48.57 3.87 14.27
C GLY A 570 -49.61 4.34 13.25
N PHE A 571 -49.67 3.72 12.07
CA PHE A 571 -50.67 4.07 11.05
C PHE A 571 -52.08 3.62 11.42
N ARG A 572 -52.20 2.47 12.11
CA ARG A 572 -53.50 1.96 12.62
C ARG A 572 -54.08 2.84 13.73
N TRP A 573 -53.23 3.50 14.51
CA TRP A 573 -53.64 4.48 15.53
C TRP A 573 -54.00 5.85 14.96
N GLY A 574 -53.71 6.08 13.68
CA GLY A 574 -54.01 7.31 12.96
C GLY A 574 -52.75 8.10 12.67
N ALA A 575 -52.23 7.97 11.45
CA ALA A 575 -51.17 8.83 10.94
C ALA A 575 -51.78 9.93 10.04
N PRO A 576 -51.38 11.20 10.17
CA PRO A 576 -51.80 12.24 9.24
C PRO A 576 -51.19 11.99 7.84
N PRO A 577 -51.75 12.56 6.76
CA PRO A 577 -51.06 12.62 5.48
C PRO A 577 -49.69 13.26 5.65
N HIS A 578 -48.65 12.66 5.06
CA HIS A 578 -47.28 13.13 5.20
C HIS A 578 -46.43 12.82 3.97
N ALA A 579 -45.35 13.57 3.84
CA ALA A 579 -44.36 13.40 2.80
C ALA A 579 -42.95 13.52 3.39
N GLY A 580 -41.99 12.91 2.69
CA GLY A 580 -40.65 12.73 3.19
C GLY A 580 -39.62 12.77 2.08
N ALA A 581 -38.36 12.98 2.46
CA ALA A 581 -37.23 12.80 1.56
C ALA A 581 -35.96 12.37 2.31
N GLY A 582 -34.99 11.89 1.55
CA GLY A 582 -33.63 11.64 2.00
C GLY A 582 -32.62 12.32 1.07
N VAL A 583 -31.59 12.92 1.66
CA VAL A 583 -30.49 13.58 0.94
C VAL A 583 -29.16 12.97 1.36
N GLY A 584 -28.35 12.52 0.41
CA GLY A 584 -26.99 12.06 0.70
C GLY A 584 -26.02 13.23 0.86
N LEU A 585 -25.50 13.47 2.07
CA LEU A 585 -24.59 14.60 2.36
C LEU A 585 -23.35 14.59 1.47
N GLU A 586 -22.68 13.44 1.35
CA GLU A 586 -21.48 13.29 0.54
C GLU A 586 -21.78 13.55 -0.95
N ARG A 587 -22.98 13.16 -1.40
CA ARG A 587 -23.41 13.26 -2.79
C ARG A 587 -23.75 14.69 -3.19
N ILE A 588 -24.55 15.40 -2.39
CA ILE A 588 -24.87 16.81 -2.66
C ILE A 588 -23.60 17.67 -2.71
N VAL A 589 -22.67 17.47 -1.77
CA VAL A 589 -21.39 18.19 -1.76
C VAL A 589 -20.53 17.83 -2.98
N MET A 590 -20.51 16.56 -3.38
CA MET A 590 -19.75 16.09 -4.55
C MET A 590 -20.22 16.77 -5.83
N LEU A 591 -21.54 16.92 -6.02
CA LEU A 591 -22.16 17.46 -7.23
C LEU A 591 -22.09 19.00 -7.28
N ILE A 592 -22.31 19.69 -6.16
CA ILE A 592 -22.13 21.15 -6.07
C ILE A 592 -20.70 21.54 -6.48
N LEU A 593 -19.71 20.80 -5.98
CA LEU A 593 -18.28 21.09 -6.19
C LEU A 593 -17.67 20.39 -7.41
N LYS A 594 -18.46 19.60 -8.16
CA LYS A 594 -18.05 18.82 -9.34
C LYS A 594 -16.76 18.00 -9.12
N LEU A 595 -16.73 17.19 -8.06
CA LEU A 595 -15.52 16.45 -7.65
C LEU A 595 -15.28 15.12 -8.39
N GLY A 596 -16.31 14.57 -9.04
CA GLY A 596 -16.24 13.33 -9.83
C GLY A 596 -16.15 12.01 -9.04
N ASN A 597 -15.88 12.05 -7.72
CA ASN A 597 -15.83 10.84 -6.88
C ASN A 597 -16.31 11.13 -5.45
N ILE A 598 -17.31 10.38 -4.99
CA ILE A 598 -17.96 10.54 -3.69
C ILE A 598 -17.01 10.26 -2.52
N ARG A 599 -15.97 9.45 -2.72
CA ARG A 599 -14.95 9.18 -1.68
C ARG A 599 -14.20 10.44 -1.26
N LEU A 600 -14.17 11.46 -2.12
CA LEU A 600 -13.50 12.73 -1.83
C LEU A 600 -14.26 13.54 -0.78
N THR A 601 -15.59 13.42 -0.74
CA THR A 601 -16.47 14.08 0.22
C THR A 601 -16.72 13.25 1.46
N SER A 602 -16.33 11.97 1.53
CA SER A 602 -16.34 11.22 2.79
C SER A 602 -14.99 11.29 3.51
N LEU A 603 -14.96 11.72 4.78
CA LEU A 603 -13.72 11.92 5.53
C LEU A 603 -12.91 10.62 5.59
N PHE A 604 -13.58 9.51 5.91
CA PHE A 604 -13.06 8.16 5.90
C PHE A 604 -14.05 7.21 5.22
N HIS A 605 -14.06 7.23 3.88
CA HIS A 605 -14.99 6.44 3.08
C HIS A 605 -15.07 4.95 3.48
N ARG A 606 -16.26 4.39 3.28
CA ARG A 606 -16.52 2.95 3.32
C ARG A 606 -17.14 2.53 1.99
N ASP A 607 -16.55 1.51 1.41
CA ASP A 607 -16.98 0.86 0.18
C ASP A 607 -16.75 -0.66 0.31
N PRO A 608 -17.15 -1.49 -0.68
CA PRO A 608 -16.99 -2.95 -0.55
C PRO A 608 -15.53 -3.44 -0.42
N LYS A 609 -14.53 -2.60 -0.69
CA LYS A 609 -13.10 -2.92 -0.53
C LYS A 609 -12.52 -2.47 0.80
N SER A 610 -13.31 -1.74 1.58
CA SER A 610 -12.94 -1.29 2.92
C SER A 610 -12.90 -2.45 3.91
N LEU A 611 -12.07 -2.32 4.95
CA LEU A 611 -11.90 -3.35 5.98
C LEU A 611 -11.51 -4.74 5.41
N PRO A 612 -10.46 -4.84 4.58
CA PRO A 612 -10.04 -6.13 4.03
C PRO A 612 -9.76 -7.11 5.17
N ALA A 613 -10.16 -8.37 4.97
CA ALA A 613 -9.87 -9.43 5.91
C ALA A 613 -8.36 -9.44 6.20
N LYS A 614 -7.99 -9.12 7.44
CA LYS A 614 -6.62 -9.29 7.87
C LYS A 614 -6.41 -10.79 8.05
N PRO A 615 -5.39 -11.41 7.43
CA PRO A 615 -5.03 -12.76 7.81
C PRO A 615 -4.80 -12.74 9.32
N VAL A 616 -5.53 -13.59 10.05
CA VAL A 616 -5.31 -13.75 11.49
C VAL A 616 -3.86 -14.16 11.64
N GLY A 617 -3.02 -13.26 12.16
CA GLY A 617 -1.61 -13.56 12.38
C GLY A 617 -1.54 -14.82 13.23
N GLU A 618 -0.92 -15.86 12.70
CA GLU A 618 -0.83 -17.12 13.41
C GLU A 618 -0.06 -16.89 14.72
N LYS A 619 -0.61 -17.41 15.82
CA LYS A 619 0.01 -17.26 17.14
C LYS A 619 1.42 -17.85 17.09
N LEU A 620 2.42 -17.05 17.48
CA LEU A 620 3.81 -17.51 17.59
C LEU A 620 3.88 -18.75 18.49
N ARG A 621 4.82 -19.65 18.19
CA ARG A 621 5.03 -20.87 18.98
C ARG A 621 5.62 -20.56 20.35
N HIS A 622 6.51 -19.56 20.38
CA HIS A 622 7.17 -18.99 21.55
C HIS A 622 6.89 -17.49 21.63
N PRO A 623 5.70 -17.05 22.08
CA PRO A 623 5.36 -15.63 22.17
C PRO A 623 6.32 -14.81 23.06
N GLU A 624 6.95 -15.45 24.05
CA GLU A 624 8.03 -14.92 24.88
C GLU A 624 9.26 -14.49 24.08
N SER A 625 9.55 -15.19 22.98
CA SER A 625 10.67 -14.91 22.07
C SER A 625 10.26 -14.10 20.84
N SER A 626 9.36 -13.14 21.03
CA SER A 626 8.95 -12.20 19.99
C SER A 626 10.08 -11.26 19.59
N THR A 627 10.22 -10.96 18.29
CA THR A 627 11.15 -9.94 17.78
C THR A 627 10.50 -8.56 17.63
N ILE A 628 9.16 -8.51 17.59
CA ILE A 628 8.37 -7.27 17.63
C ILE A 628 8.31 -6.72 19.06
N GLU A 629 8.19 -7.61 20.05
CA GLU A 629 8.17 -7.27 21.48
C GLU A 629 9.23 -8.10 22.23
N PRO A 630 10.53 -7.76 22.08
CA PRO A 630 11.62 -8.51 22.71
C PRO A 630 11.48 -8.53 24.24
N PRO A 631 11.99 -9.58 24.92
CA PRO A 631 11.87 -9.74 26.38
C PRO A 631 12.25 -8.49 27.17
N TRP A 632 13.39 -7.87 26.84
CA TRP A 632 13.91 -6.68 27.52
C TRP A 632 13.09 -5.40 27.29
N GLN A 633 12.28 -5.34 26.23
CA GLN A 633 11.39 -4.20 25.99
C GLN A 633 10.09 -4.26 26.79
N ARG A 634 9.71 -5.44 27.30
CA ARG A 634 8.53 -5.59 28.15
C ARG A 634 8.69 -4.88 29.49
N GLU A 635 9.91 -4.87 30.02
CA GLU A 635 10.24 -4.19 31.26
C GLU A 635 10.46 -2.70 31.03
N HIS A 636 11.23 -2.33 30.00
CA HIS A 636 11.62 -0.95 29.71
C HIS A 636 11.55 -0.65 28.20
N LYS A 637 10.53 0.09 27.78
CA LYS A 637 10.36 0.49 26.37
C LYS A 637 11.57 1.31 25.89
N GLY A 638 12.14 0.91 24.75
CA GLY A 638 13.31 1.58 24.15
C GLY A 638 14.66 1.05 24.61
N ARG A 639 14.71 0.11 25.56
CA ARG A 639 15.94 -0.62 25.92
C ARG A 639 16.40 -1.51 24.75
N VAL A 640 17.72 -1.65 24.63
CA VAL A 640 18.43 -2.56 23.73
C VAL A 640 19.11 -3.61 24.61
N ALA A 641 19.26 -4.86 24.14
CA ALA A 641 20.00 -5.88 24.87
C ALA A 641 21.44 -5.42 25.12
N SER A 642 21.97 -5.66 26.32
CA SER A 642 23.35 -5.29 26.64
C SER A 642 24.37 -6.32 26.16
N ASP A 643 23.98 -7.59 26.10
CA ASP A 643 24.82 -8.70 25.67
C ASP A 643 23.99 -9.81 25.00
N VAL A 644 24.66 -10.71 24.25
CA VAL A 644 24.04 -11.83 23.53
C VAL A 644 23.27 -12.77 24.48
N SER A 645 23.67 -12.86 25.75
CA SER A 645 22.99 -13.66 26.77
C SER A 645 21.56 -13.20 27.10
N GLU A 646 21.20 -11.94 26.82
CA GLU A 646 19.83 -11.43 26.99
C GLU A 646 18.94 -11.71 25.78
N LEU A 647 19.52 -12.20 24.67
CA LEU A 647 18.79 -12.44 23.44
C LEU A 647 18.00 -13.75 23.52
N GLN A 648 16.90 -13.78 22.76
CA GLN A 648 16.05 -14.96 22.60
C GLN A 648 16.88 -16.16 22.12
N PRO A 649 16.59 -17.39 22.59
CA PRO A 649 17.19 -18.61 22.05
C PRO A 649 16.98 -18.70 20.53
N LEU A 650 17.98 -19.22 19.82
CA LEU A 650 17.93 -19.27 18.35
C LEU A 650 16.88 -20.28 17.87
N GLU A 651 16.77 -21.39 18.59
CA GLU A 651 15.83 -22.48 18.40
C GLU A 651 14.39 -21.94 18.40
N GLU A 652 14.04 -21.14 19.40
CA GLU A 652 12.72 -20.51 19.52
C GLU A 652 12.47 -19.49 18.40
N LEU A 653 13.49 -18.73 17.96
CA LEU A 653 13.36 -17.84 16.80
C LEU A 653 13.14 -18.59 15.50
N VAL A 654 13.81 -19.73 15.32
CA VAL A 654 13.61 -20.62 14.16
C VAL A 654 12.20 -21.23 14.19
N ALA A 655 11.71 -21.64 15.36
CA ALA A 655 10.34 -22.14 15.53
C ALA A 655 9.27 -21.06 15.36
N ASN A 656 9.59 -19.78 15.61
CA ASN A 656 8.68 -18.65 15.43
C ASN A 656 8.65 -18.10 14.01
N TYR A 657 9.82 -17.96 13.37
CA TYR A 657 9.99 -17.20 12.12
C TYR A 657 10.77 -17.94 11.03
N GLY A 658 11.37 -19.08 11.36
CA GLY A 658 12.21 -19.84 10.45
C GLY A 658 11.43 -20.67 9.43
N ASP A 659 12.17 -21.08 8.40
CA ASP A 659 11.74 -22.04 7.37
C ASP A 659 12.75 -23.21 7.32
N ALA A 660 12.59 -24.15 6.39
CA ALA A 660 13.40 -25.36 6.27
C ALA A 660 14.92 -25.13 6.27
N THR A 661 15.39 -24.01 5.72
CA THR A 661 16.81 -23.65 5.72
C THR A 661 17.31 -23.30 7.12
N SER A 662 16.48 -22.62 7.92
CA SER A 662 16.80 -22.13 9.26
C SER A 662 17.07 -23.26 10.25
N THR A 663 16.46 -24.43 10.05
CA THR A 663 16.71 -25.63 10.89
C THR A 663 18.11 -26.21 10.74
N SER A 664 18.91 -25.67 9.81
CA SER A 664 20.31 -26.07 9.56
C SER A 664 21.32 -25.13 10.24
N TRP A 665 20.87 -24.00 10.77
CA TRP A 665 21.74 -22.96 11.34
C TRP A 665 22.50 -23.39 12.59
N PHE A 666 22.15 -24.54 13.17
CA PHE A 666 22.77 -25.11 14.38
C PHE A 666 24.06 -25.90 14.10
N ASP A 667 24.45 -26.06 12.83
CA ASP A 667 25.72 -26.69 12.49
C ASP A 667 26.89 -25.71 12.65
N ASP A 668 28.06 -26.20 13.06
CA ASP A 668 29.24 -25.39 13.43
C ASP A 668 29.74 -24.46 12.31
N ARG A 669 29.42 -24.78 11.06
CA ARG A 669 29.77 -23.99 9.87
C ARG A 669 29.02 -22.66 9.77
N PHE A 670 27.83 -22.57 10.37
CA PHE A 670 27.02 -21.35 10.36
C PHE A 670 27.48 -20.40 11.46
N LYS A 671 27.62 -19.12 11.10
CA LYS A 671 27.79 -18.03 12.03
C LYS A 671 26.49 -17.24 12.07
N ILE A 672 26.08 -16.82 13.25
CA ILE A 672 24.79 -16.15 13.46
C ILE A 672 25.06 -14.71 13.85
N TRP A 673 24.61 -13.78 13.01
CA TRP A 673 24.53 -12.38 13.39
C TRP A 673 23.20 -12.13 14.10
N ARG A 674 23.23 -11.32 15.16
CA ARG A 674 22.05 -10.94 15.95
C ARG A 674 21.93 -9.42 16.05
N ASP A 675 20.72 -8.88 15.86
CA ASP A 675 20.40 -7.48 16.15
C ASP A 675 20.15 -7.30 17.65
N MET A 676 20.95 -6.49 18.33
CA MET A 676 20.79 -6.23 19.77
C MET A 676 19.49 -5.49 20.12
N ALA A 677 18.86 -4.80 19.15
CA ALA A 677 17.64 -4.04 19.40
C ALA A 677 16.37 -4.90 19.37
N THR A 678 16.34 -5.95 18.54
CA THR A 678 15.15 -6.77 18.30
C THR A 678 15.37 -8.25 18.62
N GLY A 679 16.62 -8.70 18.65
CA GLY A 679 17.00 -10.10 18.73
C GLY A 679 16.97 -10.84 17.40
N ALA A 680 16.57 -10.19 16.31
CA ALA A 680 16.51 -10.78 14.97
C ALA A 680 17.83 -11.46 14.58
N ALA A 681 17.76 -12.59 13.89
CA ALA A 681 18.94 -13.38 13.53
C ALA A 681 19.11 -13.54 12.02
N VAL A 682 20.37 -13.50 11.54
CA VAL A 682 20.74 -13.85 10.17
C VAL A 682 21.95 -14.77 10.19
N ALA A 683 21.81 -15.97 9.61
CA ALA A 683 22.94 -16.88 9.47
C ALA A 683 23.79 -16.57 8.24
N TYR A 684 25.08 -16.81 8.34
CA TYR A 684 26.01 -16.73 7.22
C TYR A 684 27.16 -17.73 7.39
N VAL A 685 27.73 -18.17 6.27
CA VAL A 685 28.89 -19.06 6.23
C VAL A 685 30.03 -18.34 5.51
N PRO A 686 31.14 -18.02 6.22
CA PRO A 686 32.35 -17.54 5.60
C PRO A 686 32.87 -18.57 4.60
N SER A 687 33.18 -18.14 3.39
CA SER A 687 33.67 -19.00 2.31
C SER A 687 34.96 -18.44 1.72
N SER A 688 35.59 -19.25 0.85
CA SER A 688 36.85 -18.89 0.20
C SER A 688 36.77 -17.55 -0.55
N ASN A 689 37.91 -16.87 -0.69
CA ASN A 689 38.04 -15.62 -1.45
C ASN A 689 37.20 -14.44 -0.93
N ASN A 690 37.04 -14.34 0.39
CA ASN A 690 36.39 -13.21 1.06
C ASN A 690 34.89 -13.07 0.72
N TYR A 691 34.19 -14.19 0.57
CA TYR A 691 32.73 -14.25 0.39
C TYR A 691 32.04 -14.75 1.65
N ALA A 692 30.81 -14.32 1.88
CA ALA A 692 29.90 -14.89 2.87
C ALA A 692 28.62 -15.35 2.17
N VAL A 693 28.29 -16.63 2.32
CA VAL A 693 27.04 -17.21 1.82
C VAL A 693 25.98 -17.05 2.91
N ILE A 694 24.83 -16.47 2.58
CA ILE A 694 23.76 -16.13 3.53
C ILE A 694 22.54 -16.99 3.16
N PRO A 695 22.29 -18.11 3.87
CA PRO A 695 21.24 -19.05 3.51
C PRO A 695 19.94 -18.81 4.27
N GLY A 696 18.84 -18.67 3.53
CA GLY A 696 17.49 -18.56 4.09
C GLY A 696 17.07 -17.12 4.41
N ASN A 697 15.86 -16.96 4.94
CA ASN A 697 15.34 -15.66 5.36
C ASN A 697 15.92 -15.25 6.74
N PRO A 698 15.92 -13.95 7.09
CA PRO A 698 16.13 -13.52 8.47
C PRO A 698 15.09 -14.17 9.42
N ALA A 699 15.54 -14.66 10.57
CA ALA A 699 14.64 -15.19 11.60
C ALA A 699 14.09 -14.04 12.47
N CYS A 700 13.09 -13.35 11.94
CA CYS A 700 12.32 -12.30 12.61
C CYS A 700 10.96 -12.12 11.92
N ASP A 701 10.09 -11.28 12.49
CA ASP A 701 8.82 -10.94 11.87
C ASP A 701 9.06 -10.28 10.47
N PRO A 702 8.33 -10.68 9.41
CA PRO A 702 8.50 -10.13 8.07
C PRO A 702 8.46 -8.60 7.98
N LYS A 703 7.73 -7.92 8.88
CA LYS A 703 7.71 -6.45 8.95
C LYS A 703 9.09 -5.84 9.23
N GLN A 704 10.00 -6.62 9.82
CA GLN A 704 11.36 -6.19 10.16
C GLN A 704 12.39 -6.48 9.07
N TYR A 705 12.07 -7.30 8.04
CA TYR A 705 13.03 -7.77 7.04
C TYR A 705 13.87 -6.64 6.43
N THR A 706 13.24 -5.54 6.00
CA THR A 706 13.98 -4.41 5.41
C THR A 706 15.05 -3.89 6.36
N ARG A 707 14.67 -3.64 7.63
CA ARG A 707 15.57 -3.08 8.64
C ARG A 707 16.68 -4.08 8.97
N THR A 708 16.32 -5.33 9.25
CA THR A 708 17.27 -6.39 9.63
C THR A 708 18.28 -6.66 8.53
N ILE A 709 17.85 -6.81 7.27
CA ILE A 709 18.74 -7.01 6.12
C ILE A 709 19.70 -5.81 5.97
N THR A 710 19.19 -4.58 6.06
CA THR A 710 20.01 -3.37 5.94
C THR A 710 21.08 -3.31 7.03
N GLN A 711 20.70 -3.55 8.29
CA GLN A 711 21.62 -3.52 9.42
C GLN A 711 22.68 -4.62 9.33
N PHE A 712 22.28 -5.85 8.97
CA PHE A 712 23.20 -6.96 8.77
C PHE A 712 24.24 -6.66 7.68
N LEU A 713 23.80 -6.14 6.53
CA LEU A 713 24.71 -5.79 5.43
C LEU A 713 25.67 -4.65 5.80
N GLN A 714 25.20 -3.65 6.55
CA GLN A 714 26.05 -2.58 7.08
C GLN A 714 27.09 -3.12 8.06
N TRP A 715 26.67 -3.98 8.99
CA TRP A 715 27.57 -4.67 9.92
C TRP A 715 28.60 -5.50 9.17
N MET A 716 28.18 -6.31 8.19
CA MET A 716 29.10 -7.16 7.42
C MET A 716 30.15 -6.33 6.70
N ARG A 717 29.75 -5.21 6.09
CA ARG A 717 30.66 -4.27 5.42
C ARG A 717 31.68 -3.66 6.39
N ARG A 718 31.26 -3.31 7.60
CA ARG A 718 32.10 -2.65 8.61
C ARG A 718 33.06 -3.62 9.30
N GLU A 719 32.55 -4.76 9.75
CA GLU A 719 33.27 -5.66 10.66
C GLU A 719 34.01 -6.80 9.95
N THR A 720 33.50 -7.32 8.83
CA THR A 720 34.03 -8.55 8.21
C THR A 720 34.66 -8.35 6.84
N LYS A 721 34.27 -7.30 6.11
CA LYS A 721 34.65 -7.02 4.71
C LYS A 721 34.30 -8.14 3.72
N PHE A 722 33.48 -9.13 4.10
CA PHE A 722 33.04 -10.19 3.19
C PHE A 722 32.12 -9.66 2.09
N LYS A 723 32.15 -10.30 0.92
CA LYS A 723 31.21 -10.08 -0.17
C LYS A 723 29.98 -10.99 0.03
N PRO A 724 28.78 -10.42 0.21
CA PRO A 724 27.59 -11.22 0.50
C PRO A 724 27.02 -11.87 -0.76
N VAL A 725 26.57 -13.11 -0.62
CA VAL A 725 25.73 -13.82 -1.60
C VAL A 725 24.59 -14.47 -0.84
N TRP A 726 23.36 -14.03 -1.13
CA TRP A 726 22.16 -14.56 -0.49
C TRP A 726 21.61 -15.74 -1.28
N ILE A 727 21.35 -16.86 -0.62
CA ILE A 727 20.81 -18.07 -1.26
C ILE A 727 19.59 -18.57 -0.49
N LEU A 728 18.73 -19.34 -1.16
CA LEU A 728 17.54 -19.94 -0.53
C LEU A 728 16.62 -18.89 0.10
N CYS A 729 16.56 -17.68 -0.48
CA CYS A 729 15.69 -16.62 0.03
C CYS A 729 14.32 -16.65 -0.63
N SER A 730 13.31 -16.31 0.16
CA SER A 730 11.91 -16.16 -0.27
C SER A 730 11.72 -15.01 -1.26
N PRO A 731 10.59 -14.97 -2.00
CA PRO A 731 10.22 -13.85 -2.85
C PRO A 731 10.25 -12.49 -2.11
N GLU A 732 9.86 -12.44 -0.84
CA GLU A 732 9.82 -11.22 -0.04
C GLU A 732 11.22 -10.66 0.22
N VAL A 733 12.16 -11.53 0.59
CA VAL A 733 13.56 -11.15 0.81
C VAL A 733 14.22 -10.80 -0.54
N GLU A 734 13.93 -11.56 -1.58
CA GLU A 734 14.42 -11.29 -2.94
C GLU A 734 13.96 -9.92 -3.44
N THR A 735 12.69 -9.54 -3.25
CA THR A 735 12.14 -8.25 -3.64
C THR A 735 12.87 -7.11 -2.93
N ILE A 736 13.16 -7.25 -1.63
CA ILE A 736 13.93 -6.26 -0.86
C ILE A 736 15.34 -6.10 -1.44
N LEU A 737 16.03 -7.20 -1.72
CA LEU A 737 17.38 -7.16 -2.29
C LEU A 737 17.38 -6.60 -3.72
N GLY A 738 16.41 -6.99 -4.54
CA GLY A 738 16.28 -6.63 -5.96
C GLY A 738 15.85 -5.19 -6.17
N GLU A 739 14.66 -4.82 -5.68
CA GLU A 739 14.07 -3.50 -5.90
C GLU A 739 14.77 -2.39 -5.10
N ARG A 740 15.10 -2.64 -3.82
CA ARG A 740 15.65 -1.58 -2.95
C ARG A 740 17.15 -1.47 -3.00
N LEU A 741 17.86 -2.60 -3.09
CA LEU A 741 19.32 -2.62 -3.09
C LEU A 741 19.93 -2.80 -4.49
N GLY A 742 19.11 -3.00 -5.53
CA GLY A 742 19.57 -3.17 -6.90
C GLY A 742 20.36 -4.46 -7.14
N TRP A 743 20.10 -5.51 -6.35
CA TRP A 743 20.76 -6.81 -6.53
C TRP A 743 20.17 -7.54 -7.73
N ARG A 744 20.95 -8.47 -8.28
CA ARG A 744 20.49 -9.41 -9.30
C ARG A 744 20.06 -10.69 -8.64
N SER A 745 19.03 -11.33 -9.18
CA SER A 745 18.51 -12.58 -8.64
C SER A 745 18.10 -13.57 -9.72
N LEU A 746 18.10 -14.85 -9.36
CA LEU A 746 17.60 -15.94 -10.19
C LEU A 746 17.05 -17.05 -9.29
N SER A 747 16.09 -17.81 -9.79
CA SER A 747 15.59 -19.02 -9.15
C SER A 747 15.94 -20.25 -10.00
N CYS A 748 16.54 -21.25 -9.36
CA CYS A 748 16.71 -22.59 -9.90
C CYS A 748 16.52 -23.65 -8.79
N ILE A 749 15.82 -23.24 -7.73
CA ILE A 749 15.64 -23.96 -6.48
C ILE A 749 14.24 -23.62 -5.99
N ALA A 750 13.50 -24.60 -5.51
CA ALA A 750 12.21 -24.41 -4.87
C ALA A 750 12.12 -25.24 -3.60
N GLU A 751 11.43 -24.71 -2.60
CA GLU A 751 11.02 -25.42 -1.40
C GLU A 751 9.86 -26.36 -1.76
N GLU A 752 9.97 -27.66 -1.44
CA GLU A 752 8.97 -28.65 -1.86
C GLU A 752 7.94 -28.89 -0.74
N ARG A 753 6.80 -28.18 -0.83
CA ARG A 753 5.76 -28.13 0.22
C ARG A 753 4.57 -29.05 -0.05
N VAL A 754 4.09 -29.74 0.96
CA VAL A 754 2.93 -30.62 0.99
C VAL A 754 1.88 -30.06 1.95
N ASP A 755 0.61 -30.10 1.55
CA ASP A 755 -0.52 -29.94 2.46
C ASP A 755 -0.84 -31.30 3.11
N PRO A 756 -0.48 -31.53 4.38
CA PRO A 756 -0.63 -32.83 5.02
C PRO A 756 -2.12 -33.23 5.21
N SER A 757 -3.07 -32.29 5.12
CA SER A 757 -4.51 -32.59 5.20
C SER A 757 -5.03 -33.28 3.94
N ARG A 758 -4.36 -33.08 2.79
CA ARG A 758 -4.69 -33.71 1.52
C ARG A 758 -3.93 -35.03 1.41
N ASN A 759 -4.57 -36.14 1.78
CA ASN A 759 -3.96 -37.48 1.76
C ASN A 759 -3.79 -38.05 0.32
N GLN A 760 -3.03 -37.36 -0.54
CA GLN A 760 -2.80 -37.76 -1.93
C GLN A 760 -2.02 -39.07 -2.07
N ALA A 761 -1.20 -39.41 -1.07
CA ALA A 761 -0.49 -40.69 -1.00
C ALA A 761 -1.44 -41.91 -1.04
N ALA A 762 -2.66 -41.78 -0.48
CA ALA A 762 -3.68 -42.83 -0.51
C ALA A 762 -4.36 -43.01 -1.88
N SER A 763 -4.33 -41.98 -2.73
CA SER A 763 -4.85 -42.05 -4.10
C SER A 763 -3.83 -42.56 -5.13
N ASP A 764 -2.54 -42.63 -4.79
CA ASP A 764 -1.49 -43.16 -5.68
C ASP A 764 -1.39 -44.69 -5.58
N GLY A 765 -1.59 -45.38 -6.70
CA GLY A 765 -1.61 -46.84 -6.77
C GLY A 765 -0.25 -47.53 -6.62
N GLU A 766 0.87 -46.80 -6.76
CA GLU A 766 2.22 -47.33 -6.50
C GLU A 766 2.56 -47.24 -5.01
N ILE A 767 2.32 -46.08 -4.40
CA ILE A 767 2.53 -45.85 -2.97
C ILE A 767 1.64 -46.80 -2.15
N SER A 768 0.35 -46.89 -2.48
CA SER A 768 -0.59 -47.79 -1.80
C SER A 768 -0.16 -49.26 -1.83
N ARG A 769 0.48 -49.74 -2.91
CA ARG A 769 1.03 -51.10 -2.99
C ARG A 769 2.25 -51.29 -2.09
N LYS A 770 3.13 -50.29 -2.01
CA LYS A 770 4.32 -50.32 -1.14
C LYS A 770 3.94 -50.30 0.34
N LEU A 771 2.92 -49.51 0.71
CA LEU A 771 2.38 -49.48 2.08
C LEU A 771 1.84 -50.85 2.50
N ARG A 772 0.95 -51.45 1.69
CA ARG A 772 0.41 -52.80 1.95
C ARG A 772 1.51 -53.86 2.05
N ARG A 773 2.58 -53.72 1.27
CA ARG A 773 3.73 -54.64 1.32
C ARG A 773 4.50 -54.50 2.65
N ALA A 774 4.79 -53.28 3.09
CA ALA A 774 5.45 -53.03 4.37
C ALA A 774 4.60 -53.53 5.55
N GLU A 775 3.28 -53.35 5.49
CA GLU A 775 2.34 -53.91 6.48
C GLU A 775 2.38 -55.45 6.48
N ASN A 776 2.33 -56.09 5.32
CA ASN A 776 2.41 -57.55 5.17
C ASN A 776 3.76 -58.14 5.62
N GLU A 777 4.85 -57.38 5.51
CA GLU A 777 6.19 -57.76 5.98
C GLU A 777 6.35 -57.59 7.51
N GLY A 778 5.32 -57.10 8.21
CA GLY A 778 5.26 -57.03 9.66
C GLY A 778 6.01 -55.86 10.27
N ILE A 779 6.15 -54.74 9.54
CA ILE A 779 6.86 -53.55 10.01
C ILE A 779 6.09 -52.85 11.12
N LYS A 780 6.74 -52.64 12.28
CA LYS A 780 6.17 -51.89 13.41
C LYS A 780 6.68 -50.45 13.41
N LEU A 781 5.76 -49.49 13.36
CA LEU A 781 6.09 -48.06 13.49
C LEU A 781 6.02 -47.63 14.96
N VAL A 782 6.97 -46.82 15.39
CA VAL A 782 6.99 -46.16 16.70
C VAL A 782 7.02 -44.65 16.47
N THR A 783 6.17 -43.92 17.19
CA THR A 783 5.98 -42.46 17.08
C THR A 783 6.16 -41.84 18.46
N PHE A 784 6.89 -40.73 18.53
CA PHE A 784 7.01 -39.88 19.71
C PHE A 784 6.35 -38.54 19.42
N ASN A 785 5.55 -38.06 20.37
CA ASN A 785 4.84 -36.79 20.22
C ASN A 785 5.78 -35.59 20.43
N GLN A 786 5.26 -34.38 20.22
CA GLN A 786 6.00 -33.15 20.39
C GLN A 786 6.70 -33.06 21.76
N GLY A 787 8.01 -32.80 21.76
CA GLY A 787 8.81 -32.65 22.98
C GLY A 787 9.18 -33.96 23.68
N GLU A 788 8.67 -35.12 23.22
CA GLU A 788 9.07 -36.43 23.76
C GLU A 788 10.42 -36.87 23.19
N MET A 789 11.36 -37.15 24.10
CA MET A 789 12.68 -37.65 23.74
C MET A 789 12.64 -39.17 23.54
N VAL A 790 13.28 -39.65 22.47
CA VAL A 790 13.50 -41.09 22.25
C VAL A 790 14.40 -41.64 23.38
N PRO A 791 14.09 -42.80 23.98
CA PRO A 791 14.91 -43.41 25.04
C PRO A 791 16.37 -43.60 24.62
N ASP A 792 17.30 -43.44 25.58
CA ASP A 792 18.75 -43.43 25.33
C ASP A 792 19.27 -44.70 24.63
N ASP A 793 18.73 -45.86 25.00
CA ASP A 793 19.09 -47.15 24.41
C ASP A 793 18.66 -47.24 22.94
N VAL A 794 17.53 -46.64 22.59
CA VAL A 794 17.01 -46.58 21.21
C VAL A 794 17.76 -45.52 20.40
N ARG A 795 18.08 -44.36 20.98
CA ARG A 795 18.89 -43.33 20.32
C ARG A 795 20.25 -43.87 19.89
N LYS A 796 20.92 -44.60 20.79
CA LYS A 796 22.19 -45.25 20.48
C LYS A 796 22.07 -46.22 19.30
N LYS A 797 21.02 -47.05 19.27
CA LYS A 797 20.76 -47.96 18.14
C LYS A 797 20.51 -47.21 16.83
N ILE A 798 19.80 -46.09 16.87
CA ILE A 798 19.57 -45.25 15.68
C ILE A 798 20.89 -44.62 15.22
N ASP A 799 21.71 -44.09 16.14
CA ASP A 799 23.01 -43.50 15.82
C ASP A 799 23.99 -44.52 15.22
N ASP A 800 23.99 -45.76 15.72
CA ASP A 800 24.76 -46.87 15.17
C ASP A 800 24.33 -47.17 13.71
N ARG A 801 23.01 -47.18 13.45
CA ARG A 801 22.45 -47.40 12.11
C ARG A 801 22.70 -46.22 11.17
N ILE A 802 22.67 -44.98 11.67
CA ILE A 802 23.06 -43.79 10.91
C ILE A 802 24.54 -43.87 10.54
N SER A 803 25.39 -44.29 11.47
CA SER A 803 26.84 -44.45 11.23
C SER A 803 27.13 -45.53 10.19
N GLU A 804 26.45 -46.68 10.27
CA GLU A 804 26.51 -47.75 9.27
C GLU A 804 26.02 -47.28 7.89
N TRP A 805 24.94 -46.49 7.86
CA TRP A 805 24.43 -45.93 6.61
C TRP A 805 25.37 -44.87 6.02
N LEU A 806 26.02 -44.06 6.85
CA LEU A 806 27.03 -43.09 6.43
C LEU A 806 28.27 -43.79 5.84
N SER A 807 28.73 -44.89 6.44
CA SER A 807 29.91 -45.63 5.97
C SER A 807 29.67 -46.40 4.67
N ASN A 808 28.43 -46.86 4.43
CA ASN A 808 28.05 -47.59 3.21
C ASN A 808 27.71 -46.67 2.01
N ARG A 809 27.69 -45.35 2.20
CA ARG A 809 27.35 -44.39 1.14
C ARG A 809 28.52 -44.15 0.18
N LYS A 810 28.25 -44.23 -1.13
CA LYS A 810 29.22 -43.95 -2.20
C LYS A 810 28.91 -42.63 -2.93
N GLY A 811 29.89 -41.72 -3.00
CA GLY A 811 29.86 -40.48 -3.81
C GLY A 811 29.84 -39.16 -3.03
N THR A 812 30.24 -38.04 -3.66
CA THR A 812 30.24 -36.69 -3.06
C THR A 812 28.83 -36.22 -2.74
N GLN A 813 28.58 -35.93 -1.46
CA GLN A 813 27.27 -35.49 -0.97
C GLN A 813 27.09 -33.98 -1.18
N VAL A 814 25.83 -33.57 -1.33
CA VAL A 814 25.41 -32.17 -1.28
C VAL A 814 24.30 -32.11 -0.26
N HIS A 815 24.54 -31.47 0.88
CA HIS A 815 23.56 -31.33 1.94
C HIS A 815 23.65 -29.95 2.61
N LEU A 816 22.52 -29.49 3.15
CA LEU A 816 22.43 -28.22 3.83
C LEU A 816 22.77 -28.32 5.32
N SER A 817 22.67 -29.52 5.90
CA SER A 817 22.99 -29.77 7.30
C SER A 817 23.59 -31.15 7.54
N GLN A 818 24.46 -31.24 8.55
CA GLN A 818 24.95 -32.51 9.09
C GLN A 818 23.79 -33.32 9.70
N ILE A 819 23.96 -34.64 9.80
CA ILE A 819 22.93 -35.51 10.40
C ILE A 819 23.09 -35.49 11.92
N ARG A 820 22.40 -34.54 12.56
CA ARG A 820 22.34 -34.38 14.01
C ARG A 820 20.88 -34.51 14.45
N PRO A 821 20.34 -35.73 14.56
CA PRO A 821 18.91 -35.95 14.80
C PRO A 821 18.44 -35.38 16.14
N TRP A 822 19.31 -35.39 17.15
CA TRP A 822 18.97 -35.00 18.53
C TRP A 822 19.20 -33.52 18.84
N CYS A 823 19.69 -32.73 17.87
CA CYS A 823 19.84 -31.29 18.04
C CYS A 823 18.47 -30.62 17.97
N ASP A 824 18.18 -29.75 18.94
CA ASP A 824 16.92 -29.04 19.08
C ASP A 824 15.71 -29.99 19.29
N SER A 825 15.83 -30.92 20.25
CA SER A 825 14.85 -32.00 20.43
C SER A 825 13.45 -31.55 20.83
N GLU A 826 13.31 -30.37 21.44
CA GLU A 826 12.02 -29.77 21.82
C GLU A 826 11.14 -29.46 20.60
N HIS A 827 11.78 -29.07 19.50
CA HIS A 827 11.13 -28.74 18.23
C HIS A 827 11.17 -29.89 17.21
N ARG A 828 11.33 -31.14 17.68
CA ARG A 828 11.46 -32.33 16.82
C ARG A 828 10.42 -33.40 17.14
N TRP A 829 9.91 -34.05 16.11
CA TRP A 829 9.08 -35.25 16.25
C TRP A 829 9.81 -36.44 15.63
N TYR A 830 9.83 -37.56 16.33
CA TYR A 830 10.63 -38.72 15.95
C TYR A 830 9.76 -39.92 15.59
N PHE A 831 10.16 -40.60 14.53
CA PHE A 831 9.53 -41.80 14.02
C PHE A 831 10.61 -42.81 13.68
N TYR A 832 10.44 -44.07 14.05
CA TYR A 832 11.27 -45.14 13.53
C TYR A 832 10.46 -46.40 13.23
N ALA A 833 10.98 -47.21 12.31
CA ALA A 833 10.38 -48.47 11.88
C ALA A 833 11.24 -49.64 12.33
N MET A 834 10.61 -50.70 12.86
CA MET A 834 11.25 -51.95 13.22
C MET A 834 10.77 -53.10 12.35
N ASP A 835 11.69 -53.98 11.98
CA ASP A 835 11.35 -55.26 11.36
C ASP A 835 10.80 -56.26 12.40
N LYS A 836 10.33 -57.41 11.93
CA LYS A 836 9.86 -58.53 12.76
C LYS A 836 10.89 -59.09 13.75
N ASN A 837 12.17 -58.81 13.54
CA ASN A 837 13.28 -59.24 14.41
C ASN A 837 13.65 -58.15 15.43
N GLY A 838 12.98 -57.00 15.42
CA GLY A 838 13.25 -55.88 16.32
C GLY A 838 14.39 -54.96 15.86
N ASN A 839 14.90 -55.10 14.63
CA ASN A 839 15.94 -54.23 14.10
C ASN A 839 15.36 -52.94 13.53
N ILE A 840 16.04 -51.82 13.74
CA ILE A 840 15.62 -50.52 13.20
C ILE A 840 15.96 -50.46 11.70
N CYS A 841 14.92 -50.36 10.87
CA CYS A 841 15.03 -50.36 9.42
C CYS A 841 14.86 -48.98 8.77
N ALA A 842 14.15 -48.05 9.41
CA ALA A 842 14.06 -46.67 8.94
C ALA A 842 13.85 -45.66 10.08
N PHE A 843 14.17 -44.40 9.82
CA PHE A 843 14.05 -43.28 10.75
C PHE A 843 13.58 -42.01 10.04
N VAL A 844 12.61 -41.31 10.63
CA VAL A 844 12.13 -39.99 10.18
C VAL A 844 12.13 -39.03 11.35
N ALA A 845 12.57 -37.79 11.10
CA ALA A 845 12.44 -36.69 12.04
C ALA A 845 11.77 -35.48 11.38
N LEU A 846 10.72 -34.97 12.01
CA LEU A 846 10.11 -33.70 11.62
C LEU A 846 10.71 -32.55 12.45
N ALA A 847 11.01 -31.43 11.81
CA ALA A 847 11.38 -30.17 12.47
C ALA A 847 10.16 -29.25 12.54
N MET A 848 9.99 -28.55 13.65
CA MET A 848 9.07 -27.43 13.73
C MET A 848 9.62 -26.23 12.96
N LEU A 849 8.77 -25.59 12.15
CA LEU A 849 9.03 -24.31 11.50
C LEU A 849 8.11 -23.25 12.08
N SER A 850 8.22 -21.99 11.61
CA SER A 850 7.21 -20.96 11.90
C SER A 850 5.78 -21.47 11.70
N PRO A 851 4.78 -20.93 12.42
CA PRO A 851 3.39 -21.32 12.22
C PRO A 851 2.99 -21.31 10.73
N ALA A 852 3.41 -20.28 10.01
CA ALA A 852 3.13 -20.10 8.58
C ALA A 852 3.76 -21.17 7.67
N HIS A 853 4.91 -21.73 8.05
CA HIS A 853 5.61 -22.76 7.28
C HIS A 853 5.39 -24.18 7.80
N GLY A 854 4.75 -24.33 8.97
CA GLY A 854 4.35 -25.61 9.55
C GLY A 854 5.52 -26.46 10.05
N MET A 855 5.86 -27.55 9.34
CA MET A 855 6.94 -28.47 9.72
C MET A 855 7.83 -28.89 8.54
N GLN A 856 9.04 -29.37 8.80
CA GLN A 856 9.94 -29.92 7.79
C GLN A 856 10.19 -31.41 8.03
N VAL A 857 10.09 -32.26 7.00
CA VAL A 857 10.71 -33.60 7.03
C VAL A 857 12.23 -33.40 6.90
N LYS A 858 12.91 -33.26 8.04
CA LYS A 858 14.34 -32.92 8.08
C LYS A 858 15.20 -34.12 7.72
N TYR A 859 14.89 -35.26 8.32
CA TYR A 859 15.58 -36.52 8.09
C TYR A 859 14.57 -37.59 7.69
N SER A 860 14.87 -38.33 6.64
CA SER A 860 14.11 -39.50 6.18
C SER A 860 15.11 -40.53 5.67
N LEU A 861 15.42 -41.51 6.51
CA LEU A 861 16.52 -42.45 6.31
C LEU A 861 15.98 -43.88 6.25
N ASP A 862 16.31 -44.60 5.18
CA ASP A 862 16.19 -46.05 5.07
C ASP A 862 17.58 -46.69 5.31
N PHE A 863 17.66 -47.59 6.27
CA PHE A 863 18.94 -48.20 6.66
C PHE A 863 19.28 -49.41 5.78
N PRO A 864 20.56 -49.81 5.67
CA PRO A 864 20.96 -50.99 4.89
C PRO A 864 20.17 -52.24 5.31
N GLY A 865 19.62 -52.96 4.33
CA GLY A 865 18.78 -54.13 4.56
C GLY A 865 17.31 -53.84 4.88
N ALA A 866 16.86 -52.57 4.81
CA ALA A 866 15.47 -52.22 5.01
C ALA A 866 14.56 -52.88 3.94
N PRO A 867 13.40 -53.43 4.34
CA PRO A 867 12.44 -53.96 3.38
C PRO A 867 11.86 -52.89 2.44
N ASN A 868 11.43 -53.31 1.25
CA ASN A 868 11.00 -52.38 0.19
C ASN A 868 9.64 -51.78 0.54
N GLY A 869 9.54 -50.45 0.57
CA GLY A 869 8.30 -49.73 0.91
C GLY A 869 8.28 -49.12 2.32
N VAL A 870 9.27 -49.43 3.16
CA VAL A 870 9.32 -48.98 4.56
C VAL A 870 9.46 -47.46 4.66
N ILE A 871 10.25 -46.82 3.79
CA ILE A 871 10.45 -45.36 3.82
C ILE A 871 9.18 -44.61 3.40
N GLU A 872 8.47 -45.11 2.41
CA GLU A 872 7.17 -44.57 2.00
C GLU A 872 6.14 -44.73 3.13
N TYR A 873 6.16 -45.86 3.83
CA TYR A 873 5.26 -46.12 4.94
C TYR A 873 5.48 -45.16 6.12
N ILE A 874 6.72 -45.03 6.60
CA ILE A 874 7.03 -44.16 7.74
C ILE A 874 6.87 -42.66 7.43
N VAL A 875 7.23 -42.21 6.21
CA VAL A 875 7.04 -40.81 5.81
C VAL A 875 5.55 -40.48 5.69
N THR A 876 4.75 -41.38 5.10
CA THR A 876 3.30 -41.19 5.00
C THR A 876 2.66 -41.15 6.40
N HIS A 877 3.08 -42.03 7.30
CA HIS A 877 2.62 -42.04 8.69
C HIS A 877 2.99 -40.75 9.43
N ALA A 878 4.21 -40.22 9.22
CA ALA A 878 4.63 -38.95 9.81
C ALA A 878 3.79 -37.76 9.30
N ILE A 879 3.51 -37.70 7.99
CA ILE A 879 2.65 -36.67 7.39
C ILE A 879 1.22 -36.76 7.97
N GLN A 880 0.65 -37.95 8.07
CA GLN A 880 -0.68 -38.15 8.64
C GLN A 880 -0.75 -37.81 10.13
N THR A 881 0.32 -38.06 10.88
CA THR A 881 0.43 -37.68 12.30
C THR A 881 0.48 -36.16 12.45
N ALA A 882 1.24 -35.47 11.58
CA ALA A 882 1.26 -34.01 11.51
C ALA A 882 -0.13 -33.44 11.17
N ALA A 883 -0.83 -34.02 10.18
CA ALA A 883 -2.17 -33.62 9.79
C ALA A 883 -3.17 -33.72 10.96
N LYS A 884 -3.18 -34.86 11.67
CA LYS A 884 -4.05 -35.10 12.84
C LYS A 884 -3.79 -34.12 13.99
N SER A 885 -2.58 -33.58 14.06
CA SER A 885 -2.16 -32.60 15.07
C SER A 885 -2.39 -31.14 14.64
N GLY A 886 -3.07 -30.90 13.51
CA GLY A 886 -3.43 -29.57 13.03
C GLY A 886 -2.33 -28.83 12.25
N VAL A 887 -1.26 -29.51 11.84
CA VAL A 887 -0.23 -28.92 10.96
C VAL A 887 -0.82 -28.68 9.58
N LYS A 888 -0.74 -27.45 9.06
CA LYS A 888 -1.33 -27.06 7.77
C LYS A 888 -0.38 -27.15 6.58
N ALA A 889 0.92 -27.16 6.83
CA ALA A 889 1.95 -27.20 5.79
C ALA A 889 3.14 -28.05 6.27
N LEU A 890 3.70 -28.82 5.36
CA LEU A 890 4.92 -29.59 5.61
C LEU A 890 5.86 -29.39 4.42
N THR A 891 7.18 -29.38 4.63
CA THR A 891 8.16 -29.28 3.53
C THR A 891 9.23 -30.36 3.60
N PHE A 892 9.73 -30.79 2.44
CA PHE A 892 10.86 -31.70 2.33
C PHE A 892 12.23 -31.02 2.17
N GLY A 893 12.29 -29.69 2.27
CA GLY A 893 13.51 -28.93 2.03
C GLY A 893 13.63 -28.48 0.56
N ALA A 894 14.47 -27.48 0.34
CA ALA A 894 14.86 -27.00 -0.98
C ALA A 894 15.35 -28.10 -1.94
N GLY A 895 14.69 -28.21 -3.10
CA GLY A 895 15.02 -29.05 -4.25
C GLY A 895 15.40 -28.22 -5.47
N ALA A 896 16.11 -28.81 -6.43
CA ALA A 896 16.44 -28.15 -7.68
C ALA A 896 15.26 -28.22 -8.65
N THR A 897 14.86 -27.09 -9.23
CA THR A 897 13.75 -27.02 -10.19
C THR A 897 14.20 -27.48 -11.58
N SER A 898 13.23 -27.87 -12.42
CA SER A 898 13.49 -28.24 -13.82
C SER A 898 13.82 -27.03 -14.71
N GLN A 899 13.40 -25.83 -14.30
CA GLN A 899 13.56 -24.57 -15.02
C GLN A 899 14.36 -23.56 -14.21
N LEU A 900 15.07 -22.67 -14.91
CA LEU A 900 15.70 -21.48 -14.33
C LEU A 900 14.79 -20.29 -14.62
N ILE A 901 14.45 -19.52 -13.58
CA ILE A 901 13.58 -18.35 -13.68
C ILE A 901 14.43 -17.11 -13.37
N PRO A 902 14.55 -16.13 -14.29
CA PRO A 902 15.21 -14.87 -13.97
C PRO A 902 14.39 -14.06 -12.96
N GLY A 903 15.07 -13.46 -11.97
CA GLY A 903 14.46 -12.52 -11.02
C GLY A 903 14.77 -11.07 -11.36
N HIS A 904 14.72 -10.20 -10.36
CA HIS A 904 15.01 -8.77 -10.49
C HIS A 904 16.37 -8.49 -11.14
N ASN A 905 16.41 -7.42 -11.95
CA ASN A 905 17.60 -6.87 -12.60
C ASN A 905 18.38 -7.85 -13.51
N MET A 906 17.70 -8.89 -14.03
CA MET A 906 18.21 -9.84 -15.01
C MET A 906 17.45 -9.71 -16.35
N HIS A 907 18.03 -9.00 -17.33
CA HIS A 907 17.41 -8.81 -18.66
C HIS A 907 18.36 -9.14 -19.82
N GLY A 908 17.79 -9.52 -20.98
CA GLY A 908 18.49 -9.61 -22.27
C GLY A 908 18.78 -11.03 -22.78
N THR A 909 19.44 -11.11 -23.94
CA THR A 909 19.76 -12.37 -24.69
C THR A 909 20.62 -13.36 -23.90
N LYS A 910 21.38 -12.89 -22.90
CA LYS A 910 22.22 -13.72 -22.03
C LYS A 910 21.42 -14.59 -21.06
N VAL A 911 20.20 -14.19 -20.69
CA VAL A 911 19.33 -14.94 -19.77
C VAL A 911 18.79 -16.20 -20.46
N LYS A 912 18.31 -16.07 -21.71
CA LYS A 912 17.83 -17.21 -22.53
C LYS A 912 18.91 -18.27 -22.76
N MET A 913 20.18 -17.88 -22.87
CA MET A 913 21.31 -18.80 -22.98
C MET A 913 21.54 -19.58 -21.67
N LEU A 914 21.38 -18.91 -20.52
CA LEU A 914 21.50 -19.50 -19.18
C LEU A 914 20.38 -20.52 -18.91
N GLU A 915 19.14 -20.18 -19.29
CA GLU A 915 17.98 -21.09 -19.22
C GLU A 915 18.24 -22.37 -20.02
N HIS A 916 18.61 -22.24 -21.29
CA HIS A 916 18.87 -23.40 -22.16
C HIS A 916 20.04 -24.26 -21.68
N THR A 917 21.08 -23.62 -21.13
CA THR A 917 22.23 -24.33 -20.54
C THR A 917 21.82 -25.08 -19.28
N TYR A 918 20.99 -24.48 -18.42
CA TYR A 918 20.50 -25.13 -17.19
C TYR A 918 19.59 -26.31 -17.53
N GLU A 919 18.64 -26.17 -18.46
CA GLU A 919 17.73 -27.24 -18.89
C GLU A 919 18.48 -28.48 -19.41
N ALA A 920 19.50 -28.27 -20.25
CA ALA A 920 20.33 -29.35 -20.78
C ALA A 920 21.09 -30.09 -19.65
N LEU A 921 21.57 -29.35 -18.65
CA LEU A 921 22.29 -29.91 -17.50
C LEU A 921 21.35 -30.63 -16.52
N ALA A 922 20.16 -30.07 -16.28
CA ALA A 922 19.14 -30.68 -15.43
C ALA A 922 18.69 -32.04 -15.96
N LYS A 923 18.50 -32.15 -17.29
CA LYS A 923 18.20 -33.41 -17.99
C LYS A 923 19.39 -34.39 -17.94
N GLN A 924 20.60 -33.93 -18.21
CA GLN A 924 21.80 -34.78 -18.24
C GLN A 924 22.17 -35.38 -16.88
N PHE A 925 21.98 -34.63 -15.78
CA PHE A 925 22.38 -35.05 -14.44
C PHE A 925 21.22 -35.57 -13.57
N HIS A 926 20.05 -35.80 -14.17
CA HIS A 926 18.86 -36.31 -13.49
C HIS A 926 18.54 -35.53 -12.20
N LEU A 927 18.64 -34.19 -12.26
CA LEU A 927 18.45 -33.29 -11.12
C LEU A 927 17.08 -33.47 -10.42
N VAL A 928 16.08 -33.88 -11.19
CA VAL A 928 14.65 -33.86 -10.83
C VAL A 928 14.14 -35.21 -10.29
N ARG A 929 14.94 -36.30 -10.32
CA ARG A 929 14.48 -37.64 -9.88
C ARG A 929 14.04 -37.71 -8.41
N LYS A 930 14.59 -36.87 -7.52
CA LYS A 930 14.16 -36.82 -6.10
C LYS A 930 12.81 -36.11 -5.92
N SER A 931 12.53 -35.13 -6.76
CA SER A 931 11.27 -34.38 -6.78
C SER A 931 10.10 -35.27 -7.23
N GLU A 932 10.34 -36.28 -8.09
CA GLU A 932 9.30 -37.24 -8.51
C GLU A 932 8.69 -38.05 -7.35
N PHE A 933 9.50 -38.47 -6.37
CA PHE A 933 8.99 -39.17 -5.19
C PHE A 933 8.11 -38.25 -4.31
N ARG A 934 8.58 -37.02 -4.09
CA ARG A 934 7.89 -36.04 -3.25
C ARG A 934 6.61 -35.52 -3.92
N ALA A 935 6.63 -35.37 -5.25
CA ALA A 935 5.45 -35.04 -6.05
C ALA A 935 4.35 -36.10 -5.91
N LYS A 936 4.70 -37.40 -5.84
CA LYS A 936 3.73 -38.47 -5.56
C LYS A 936 3.11 -38.39 -4.15
N LEU A 937 3.76 -37.70 -3.22
CA LEU A 937 3.21 -37.37 -1.89
C LEU A 937 2.43 -36.05 -1.88
N GLY A 938 2.22 -35.42 -3.04
CA GLY A 938 1.49 -34.16 -3.19
C GLY A 938 2.32 -32.89 -2.97
N ALA A 939 3.65 -32.98 -3.11
CA ALA A 939 4.52 -31.81 -3.00
C ALA A 939 4.35 -30.84 -4.17
N THR A 940 4.35 -29.56 -3.86
CA THR A 940 4.29 -28.42 -4.77
C THR A 940 5.55 -27.58 -4.61
N GLU A 941 6.02 -26.96 -5.69
CA GLU A 941 7.24 -26.15 -5.71
C GLU A 941 6.92 -24.70 -5.28
N ASP A 942 7.58 -24.22 -4.23
CA ASP A 942 7.56 -22.84 -3.76
C ASP A 942 8.93 -22.16 -4.06
N PRO A 943 9.01 -21.23 -5.03
CA PRO A 943 10.29 -20.74 -5.56
C PRO A 943 11.20 -20.08 -4.51
N LEU A 944 12.49 -20.44 -4.55
CA LEU A 944 13.55 -19.82 -3.77
C LEU A 944 14.60 -19.17 -4.70
N TYR A 945 15.23 -18.10 -4.21
CA TYR A 945 16.11 -17.27 -5.02
C TYR A 945 17.55 -17.25 -4.53
N ILE A 946 18.47 -17.07 -5.49
CA ILE A 946 19.86 -16.69 -5.28
C ILE A 946 20.00 -15.24 -5.67
N SER A 947 20.39 -14.39 -4.74
CA SER A 947 20.49 -12.94 -4.91
C SER A 947 21.90 -12.44 -4.58
N TYR A 948 22.44 -11.56 -5.43
CA TYR A 948 23.81 -11.06 -5.31
C TYR A 948 23.96 -9.62 -5.86
N PRO A 949 24.92 -8.82 -5.36
CA PRO A 949 25.17 -7.47 -5.88
C PRO A 949 25.54 -7.47 -7.37
N ALA A 950 25.28 -6.39 -8.12
CA ALA A 950 25.49 -6.31 -9.58
C ALA A 950 26.90 -6.71 -10.09
N HIS A 951 27.96 -6.49 -9.28
CA HIS A 951 29.34 -6.92 -9.56
C HIS A 951 29.83 -8.04 -8.62
N GLY A 952 28.90 -8.71 -7.94
CA GLY A 952 29.16 -9.62 -6.82
C GLY A 952 29.37 -11.07 -7.21
N LEU A 953 28.94 -11.54 -8.39
CA LEU A 953 29.01 -12.96 -8.76
C LEU A 953 29.98 -13.22 -9.92
N GLY A 954 31.27 -13.34 -9.61
CA GLY A 954 32.30 -13.86 -10.53
C GLY A 954 32.60 -15.35 -10.31
N SER A 955 33.62 -15.91 -11.01
CA SER A 955 34.10 -17.31 -10.85
C SER A 955 34.30 -17.71 -9.38
N LYS A 956 34.85 -16.78 -8.59
CA LYS A 956 35.12 -16.95 -7.17
C LYS A 956 33.84 -17.00 -6.33
N GLY A 957 32.83 -16.20 -6.65
CA GLY A 957 31.54 -16.21 -5.95
C GLY A 957 30.75 -17.49 -6.22
N ILE A 958 30.79 -17.98 -7.46
CA ILE A 958 30.19 -19.28 -7.81
C ILE A 958 30.88 -20.40 -7.07
N ARG A 959 32.21 -20.39 -7.02
CA ARG A 959 32.98 -21.37 -6.24
C ARG A 959 32.64 -21.30 -4.75
N ALA A 960 32.36 -20.11 -4.20
CA ALA A 960 31.92 -19.96 -2.82
C ALA A 960 30.54 -20.62 -2.57
N ILE A 961 29.58 -20.48 -3.49
CA ILE A 961 28.28 -21.19 -3.43
C ILE A 961 28.49 -22.70 -3.55
N LEU A 962 29.33 -23.15 -4.48
CA LEU A 962 29.61 -24.58 -4.68
C LEU A 962 30.24 -25.21 -3.44
N ASN A 963 31.24 -24.55 -2.86
CA ASN A 963 31.91 -25.00 -1.64
C ASN A 963 30.95 -25.06 -0.44
N PHE A 964 29.95 -24.18 -0.37
CA PHE A 964 28.93 -24.23 0.71
C PHE A 964 28.10 -25.52 0.67
N PHE A 965 27.88 -26.06 -0.52
CA PHE A 965 27.12 -27.29 -0.75
C PHE A 965 28.01 -28.54 -0.80
N GLU A 966 29.33 -28.42 -0.64
CA GLU A 966 30.27 -29.54 -0.64
C GLU A 966 30.70 -29.87 0.79
N ASP A 967 30.70 -31.17 1.10
CA ASP A 967 31.40 -31.77 2.24
C ASP A 967 32.49 -32.70 1.70
#